data_AF-A0A534ANC5-F1
#
_entry.id   AF-A0A534ANC5-F1
#
_cell.length_a   1.000
_cell.length_b   1.000
_cell.length_c   1.000
_cell.angle_alpha   90.00
_cell.angle_beta   90.00
_cell.angle_gamma   90.00
#
_symmetry.space_group_name_H-M   'P 1'
#
loop_
_entity.id
_entity.type
_entity.pdbx_description
1 polymer ?
#
loop_
_entity_poly.entity_id
_entity_poly.type
_entity_poly.pdbx_seq_one_letter_code
_entity_poly.pdbx_strand_id
1 'polypeptide(L)'
;LAARACAERMAQSLGESVGRTVGYRMRFDSRVSSATRIEVVTEGVLTRLLQGDPALEGVAALIFDEFHERSLQADLGLALSLDAREHLAPELRLLVMSATLDGAAVASLLGDAPRVSAPGQLHPVETRYAGSGPPALPDAAGAGAQHAPERLVSQLILRALREERGDVLAFLPGAREIRRVHSSLAAAQLPAGVQVLPLFGDLPGEQQDAALAPASAGARKVVLATNIAETSLTIPGVRVVVDSGLARRASFDPVSGMSLLTTRRISRASADQRRGRAGRLEPGVCYRAWSEGAHPSLAPYTPPEIVDADLAPLALELASWGVRDAAALRWLDSPPAAQLASARQLLERLGALDDGGRITAHGREMARLGAHPRLAHMLLRARSLGQLPLAAQLAALLTERDLLRGIAAASDADIRTRLEILRAEEGAPVTDRPALQRARRAARDLERQAGGQSAGGRDQGTVGDAGPLLAFAYPDRIGRARAGGDGRFALANGRGAAFGSPQALARRELIVAVDLDDRERDARILLAAPLERRDLSEHFAERLRWRESVHWSAREQAVIAQRTLELDALTLEEKPLAEVPAEAARRAMLAGVRELGIEALPWEREARDLQARIEFVRAAAGAAETGGGAWPAVSDAALADTLESWLAPWLEGITRREHLSRVP
;
A
#
# COMPACT_ATOMS: atom_id res chain seq x y z
N LEU A 1 -6.40 21.72 5.08
CA LEU A 1 -7.58 22.60 5.24
C LEU A 1 -8.07 22.66 6.68
N ALA A 2 -8.51 21.53 7.28
CA ALA A 2 -9.07 21.53 8.63
C ALA A 2 -8.15 22.20 9.67
N ALA A 3 -6.86 21.84 9.68
CA ALA A 3 -5.85 22.48 10.55
C ALA A 3 -5.79 24.01 10.38
N ARG A 4 -5.74 24.50 9.13
CA ARG A 4 -5.72 25.94 8.81
C ARG A 4 -6.99 26.64 9.29
N ALA A 5 -8.15 26.12 8.89
CA ALA A 5 -9.44 26.72 9.23
C ALA A 5 -9.71 26.72 10.74
N CYS A 6 -9.28 25.68 11.44
CA CYS A 6 -9.36 25.60 12.90
C CYS A 6 -8.47 26.67 13.55
N ALA A 7 -7.20 26.78 13.12
CA ALA A 7 -6.28 27.82 13.60
C ALA A 7 -6.81 29.24 13.34
N GLU A 8 -7.35 29.49 12.14
CA GLU A 8 -7.97 30.76 11.76
C GLU A 8 -9.17 31.09 12.64
N ARG A 9 -10.06 30.11 12.87
CA ARG A 9 -11.22 30.31 13.74
C ARG A 9 -10.83 30.59 15.18
N MET A 10 -9.84 29.89 15.71
CA MET A 10 -9.32 30.11 17.06
C MET A 10 -8.65 31.50 17.19
N ALA A 11 -7.82 31.89 16.23
CA ALA A 11 -7.20 33.22 16.21
C ALA A 11 -8.26 34.34 16.14
N GLN A 12 -9.28 34.17 15.30
CA GLN A 12 -10.41 35.12 15.21
C GLN A 12 -11.15 35.26 16.54
N SER A 13 -11.34 34.17 17.29
CA SER A 13 -12.00 34.23 18.60
C SER A 13 -11.22 35.03 19.65
N LEU A 14 -9.91 35.19 19.43
CA LEU A 14 -9.02 36.04 20.24
C LEU A 14 -8.86 37.46 19.67
N GLY A 15 -9.48 37.76 18.53
CA GLY A 15 -9.27 39.04 17.83
C GLY A 15 -7.87 39.19 17.22
N GLU A 16 -7.16 38.08 16.96
CA GLU A 16 -5.80 38.06 16.42
C GLU A 16 -5.74 37.44 15.02
N SER A 17 -4.64 37.70 14.31
CA SER A 17 -4.27 36.96 13.10
C SER A 17 -3.51 35.67 13.47
N VAL A 18 -3.64 34.65 12.62
CA VAL A 18 -2.88 33.40 12.74
C VAL A 18 -1.38 33.67 12.63
N GLY A 19 -0.60 32.93 13.42
CA GLY A 19 0.86 33.06 13.54
C GLY A 19 1.32 33.86 14.75
N ARG A 20 0.38 34.47 15.49
CA ARG A 20 0.61 35.05 16.83
C ARG A 20 0.41 33.98 17.89
N THR A 21 -0.58 34.12 18.77
CA THR A 21 -0.85 33.17 19.87
C THR A 21 -1.27 31.80 19.35
N VAL A 22 -2.04 31.77 18.26
CA VAL A 22 -2.46 30.55 17.57
C VAL A 22 -1.77 30.47 16.21
N GLY A 23 -1.13 29.34 15.93
CA GLY A 23 -0.45 29.06 14.68
C GLY A 23 -0.82 27.69 14.11
N TYR A 24 -0.27 27.36 12.95
CA TYR A 24 -0.38 26.01 12.38
C TYR A 24 0.90 25.56 11.67
N ARG A 25 1.04 24.23 11.53
CA ARG A 25 2.06 23.60 10.69
C ARG A 25 1.46 22.54 9.79
N MET A 26 1.75 22.65 8.50
CA MET A 26 1.40 21.69 7.46
C MET A 26 2.64 21.41 6.57
N ARG A 27 2.60 20.35 5.74
CA ARG A 27 3.76 19.85 4.97
C ARG A 27 4.50 20.90 4.12
N PHE A 28 3.84 21.97 3.68
CA PHE A 28 4.43 23.02 2.84
C PHE A 28 4.03 24.45 3.25
N ASP A 29 3.40 24.60 4.42
CA ASP A 29 2.88 25.89 4.87
C ASP A 29 2.88 25.91 6.40
N SER A 30 3.50 26.93 6.98
CA SER A 30 3.63 27.08 8.42
C SER A 30 3.49 28.56 8.79
N ARG A 31 2.66 28.80 9.80
CA ARG A 31 2.39 30.14 10.36
C ARG A 31 2.52 30.04 11.87
N VAL A 32 3.74 30.13 12.35
CA VAL A 32 4.12 30.03 13.77
C VAL A 32 5.19 31.07 14.06
N SER A 33 5.24 31.56 15.29
CA SER A 33 6.25 32.51 15.77
C SER A 33 6.65 32.19 17.20
N SER A 34 7.61 32.93 17.76
CA SER A 34 7.96 32.82 19.18
C SER A 34 6.81 33.18 20.13
N ALA A 35 5.78 33.86 19.64
CA ALA A 35 4.58 34.17 20.41
C ALA A 35 3.56 33.02 20.44
N THR A 36 3.72 32.00 19.59
CA THR A 36 2.74 30.92 19.45
C THR A 36 2.70 30.04 20.70
N ARG A 37 1.48 29.77 21.16
CA ARG A 37 1.16 28.92 22.31
C ARG A 37 0.25 27.76 21.96
N ILE A 38 -0.52 27.88 20.89
CA ILE A 38 -1.37 26.81 20.36
C ILE A 38 -0.94 26.57 18.91
N GLU A 39 -0.42 25.38 18.63
CA GLU A 39 -0.08 24.95 17.27
C GLU A 39 -1.09 23.92 16.77
N VAL A 40 -1.79 24.23 15.68
CA VAL A 40 -2.64 23.25 14.99
C VAL A 40 -1.80 22.54 13.94
N VAL A 41 -1.58 21.26 14.12
CA VAL A 41 -0.72 20.47 13.22
C VAL A 41 -1.53 19.38 12.56
N THR A 42 -1.14 19.00 11.35
CA THR A 42 -1.63 17.76 10.74
C THR A 42 -0.95 16.55 11.38
N GLU A 43 -1.61 15.41 11.40
CA GLU A 43 -1.11 14.17 12.03
C GLU A 43 0.30 13.78 11.55
N GLY A 44 0.58 13.86 10.24
CA GLY A 44 1.92 13.58 9.72
C GLY A 44 3.00 14.60 10.13
N VAL A 45 2.61 15.82 10.50
CA VAL A 45 3.53 16.80 11.11
C VAL A 45 3.77 16.46 12.57
N LEU A 46 2.75 16.03 13.32
CA LEU A 46 2.92 15.53 14.68
C LEU A 46 3.91 14.34 14.72
N THR A 47 3.78 13.37 13.82
CA THR A 47 4.74 12.26 13.72
C THR A 47 6.17 12.77 13.55
N ARG A 48 6.39 13.76 12.66
CA ARG A 48 7.70 14.35 12.46
C ARG A 48 8.23 15.12 13.67
N LEU A 49 7.37 15.82 14.40
CA LEU A 49 7.73 16.51 15.63
C LEU A 49 8.20 15.51 16.68
N LEU A 50 7.40 14.46 16.92
CA LEU A 50 7.76 13.36 17.82
C LEU A 50 9.10 12.72 17.40
N GLN A 51 9.27 12.36 16.13
CA GLN A 51 10.52 11.72 15.66
C GLN A 51 11.76 12.62 15.83
N GLY A 52 11.58 13.94 15.76
CA GLY A 52 12.67 14.90 15.95
C GLY A 52 12.98 15.19 17.42
N ASP A 53 11.93 15.26 18.24
CA ASP A 53 11.99 15.47 19.68
C ASP A 53 10.95 14.58 20.38
N PRO A 54 11.34 13.36 20.80
CA PRO A 54 10.44 12.42 21.45
C PRO A 54 9.86 12.92 22.77
N ALA A 55 10.54 13.83 23.47
CA ALA A 55 10.04 14.41 24.73
C ALA A 55 9.06 15.56 24.49
N LEU A 56 9.05 16.13 23.27
CA LEU A 56 8.31 17.34 22.91
C LEU A 56 8.57 18.46 23.92
N GLU A 57 9.84 18.82 24.12
CA GLU A 57 10.27 19.81 25.09
C GLU A 57 9.51 21.14 24.89
N GLY A 58 8.94 21.65 25.99
CA GLY A 58 8.13 22.87 25.97
C GLY A 58 6.66 22.68 25.57
N VAL A 59 6.23 21.48 25.19
CA VAL A 59 4.82 21.15 24.93
C VAL A 59 4.16 20.64 26.20
N ALA A 60 3.13 21.35 26.67
CA ALA A 60 2.40 20.97 27.89
C ALA A 60 1.29 19.93 27.64
N ALA A 61 0.73 19.89 26.42
CA ALA A 61 -0.38 19.02 26.09
C ALA A 61 -0.46 18.72 24.59
N LEU A 62 -0.89 17.52 24.24
CA LEU A 62 -1.31 17.12 22.90
C LEU A 62 -2.82 16.87 22.87
N ILE A 63 -3.47 17.39 21.83
CA ILE A 63 -4.89 17.21 21.58
C ILE A 63 -5.06 16.48 20.25
N PHE A 64 -5.58 15.26 20.31
CA PHE A 64 -5.97 14.48 19.14
C PHE A 64 -7.43 14.77 18.83
N ASP A 65 -7.66 15.61 17.82
CA ASP A 65 -9.01 15.93 17.35
C ASP A 65 -9.51 14.90 16.33
N GLU A 66 -10.83 14.77 16.20
CA GLU A 66 -11.51 13.89 15.24
C GLU A 66 -11.02 12.42 15.24
N PHE A 67 -10.62 11.89 16.40
CA PHE A 67 -9.99 10.56 16.51
C PHE A 67 -10.88 9.38 16.06
N HIS A 68 -12.16 9.62 15.77
CA HIS A 68 -13.04 8.62 15.15
C HIS A 68 -12.78 8.37 13.67
N GLU A 69 -12.01 9.22 12.98
CA GLU A 69 -11.58 8.93 11.61
C GLU A 69 -10.65 7.71 11.55
N ARG A 70 -9.98 7.40 12.68
CA ARG A 70 -9.09 6.23 12.83
C ARG A 70 -8.09 6.13 11.68
N SER A 71 -7.47 7.26 11.36
CA SER A 71 -6.37 7.32 10.40
C SER A 71 -5.14 6.62 10.96
N LEU A 72 -4.28 6.12 10.08
CA LEU A 72 -3.05 5.46 10.49
C LEU A 72 -2.11 6.42 11.22
N GLN A 73 -2.05 7.69 10.80
CA GLN A 73 -1.19 8.68 11.44
C GLN A 73 -1.69 9.13 12.82
N ALA A 74 -3.01 9.22 13.03
CA ALA A 74 -3.57 9.51 14.36
C ALA A 74 -3.27 8.37 15.34
N ASP A 75 -3.54 7.12 14.93
CA ASP A 75 -3.27 5.94 15.76
C ASP A 75 -1.78 5.83 16.10
N LEU A 76 -0.88 6.03 15.12
CA LEU A 76 0.57 6.07 15.36
C LEU A 76 0.96 7.23 16.29
N GLY A 77 0.47 8.44 16.03
CA GLY A 77 0.76 9.61 16.84
C GLY A 77 0.38 9.41 18.30
N LEU A 78 -0.78 8.79 18.56
CA LEU A 78 -1.23 8.47 19.92
C LEU A 78 -0.33 7.40 20.56
N ALA A 79 -0.01 6.32 19.84
CA ALA A 79 0.86 5.26 20.32
C ALA A 79 2.26 5.80 20.73
N LEU A 80 2.86 6.62 19.87
CA LEU A 80 4.16 7.27 20.15
C LEU A 80 4.06 8.26 21.31
N SER A 81 2.98 9.03 21.41
CA SER A 81 2.78 9.99 22.51
C SER A 81 2.59 9.28 23.86
N LEU A 82 1.93 8.11 23.87
CA LEU A 82 1.77 7.29 25.06
C LEU A 82 3.10 6.67 25.51
N ASP A 83 3.95 6.27 24.58
CA ASP A 83 5.28 5.75 24.85
C ASP A 83 6.24 6.83 25.35
N ALA A 84 6.24 8.00 24.69
CA ALA A 84 6.97 9.18 25.13
C ALA A 84 6.57 9.61 26.55
N ARG A 85 5.26 9.63 26.85
CA ARG A 85 4.76 9.98 28.19
C ARG A 85 5.24 8.98 29.25
N GLU A 86 5.34 7.71 28.92
CA GLU A 86 5.75 6.68 29.87
C GLU A 86 7.24 6.72 30.20
N HIS A 87 8.07 7.05 29.21
CA HIS A 87 9.53 6.90 29.34
C HIS A 87 10.31 8.22 29.40
N LEU A 88 9.78 9.31 28.86
CA LEU A 88 10.53 10.56 28.63
C LEU A 88 9.84 11.81 29.19
N ALA A 89 8.52 11.94 29.03
CA ALA A 89 7.76 13.15 29.35
C ALA A 89 6.49 12.83 30.19
N PRO A 90 6.64 12.36 31.44
CA PRO A 90 5.51 11.94 32.30
C PRO A 90 4.48 13.03 32.57
N GLU A 91 4.87 14.30 32.45
CA GLU A 91 4.01 15.48 32.60
C GLU A 91 3.16 15.81 31.36
N LEU A 92 3.45 15.20 30.20
CA LEU A 92 2.73 15.46 28.95
C LEU A 92 1.26 15.06 29.06
N ARG A 93 0.36 16.05 28.95
CA ARG A 93 -1.08 15.80 28.99
C ARG A 93 -1.59 15.36 27.62
N LEU A 94 -2.41 14.32 27.59
CA LEU A 94 -3.04 13.83 26.36
C LEU A 94 -4.55 14.01 26.46
N LEU A 95 -5.14 14.62 25.44
CA LEU A 95 -6.59 14.73 25.25
C LEU A 95 -6.97 14.11 23.92
N VAL A 96 -7.88 13.14 23.93
CA VAL A 96 -8.44 12.55 22.72
C VAL A 96 -9.89 12.99 22.58
N MET A 97 -10.18 13.71 21.50
CA MET A 97 -11.50 14.21 21.16
C MET A 97 -12.11 13.35 20.05
N SER A 98 -13.38 13.02 20.21
CA SER A 98 -14.10 12.21 19.23
C SER A 98 -15.59 12.50 19.26
N ALA A 99 -16.21 12.56 18.07
CA ALA A 99 -17.63 12.80 17.93
C ALA A 99 -18.49 11.53 18.02
N THR A 100 -17.93 10.35 17.69
CA THR A 100 -18.72 9.12 17.51
C THR A 100 -18.04 7.83 17.97
N LEU A 101 -16.78 7.88 18.40
CA LEU A 101 -16.06 6.67 18.80
C LEU A 101 -16.57 6.16 20.15
N ASP A 102 -16.51 4.85 20.36
CA ASP A 102 -16.70 4.26 21.68
C ASP A 102 -15.62 4.79 22.64
N GLY A 103 -16.01 5.78 23.45
CA GLY A 103 -15.12 6.40 24.42
C GLY A 103 -14.58 5.44 25.47
N ALA A 104 -15.17 4.25 25.64
CA ALA A 104 -14.68 3.25 26.59
C ALA A 104 -13.34 2.65 26.15
N ALA A 105 -13.21 2.28 24.88
CA ALA A 105 -11.99 1.66 24.36
C ALA A 105 -10.80 2.65 24.40
N VAL A 106 -11.02 3.92 24.03
CA VAL A 106 -10.00 4.97 24.17
C VAL A 106 -9.68 5.27 25.63
N ALA A 107 -10.68 5.34 26.52
CA ALA A 107 -10.43 5.58 27.94
C ALA A 107 -9.53 4.47 28.52
N SER A 108 -9.83 3.21 28.21
CA SER A 108 -9.01 2.07 28.63
C SER A 108 -7.58 2.16 28.09
N LEU A 109 -7.40 2.49 26.80
CA LEU A 109 -6.09 2.71 26.19
C LEU A 109 -5.27 3.80 26.90
N LEU A 110 -5.93 4.85 27.37
CA LEU A 110 -5.32 5.97 28.09
C LEU A 110 -5.08 5.71 29.58
N GLY A 111 -5.36 4.49 30.08
CA GLY A 111 -5.24 4.12 31.50
C GLY A 111 -6.48 4.51 32.31
N ASP A 112 -7.66 4.13 31.84
CA ASP A 112 -8.97 4.46 32.41
C ASP A 112 -9.21 5.97 32.58
N ALA A 113 -8.85 6.73 31.55
CA ALA A 113 -8.93 8.19 31.57
C ALA A 113 -10.38 8.70 31.78
N PRO A 114 -10.56 9.83 32.50
CA PRO A 114 -11.87 10.43 32.68
C PRO A 114 -12.53 10.79 31.35
N ARG A 115 -13.79 10.38 31.18
CA ARG A 115 -14.58 10.70 30.00
C ARG A 115 -15.42 11.95 30.25
N VAL A 116 -15.19 12.98 29.44
CA VAL A 116 -16.01 14.20 29.43
C VAL A 116 -16.94 14.16 28.24
N SER A 117 -18.24 14.24 28.49
CA SER A 117 -19.27 14.27 27.43
C SER A 117 -19.83 15.68 27.32
N ALA A 118 -19.70 16.28 26.13
CA ALA A 118 -20.32 17.56 25.78
C ALA A 118 -21.46 17.30 24.78
N PRO A 119 -22.74 17.24 25.22
CA PRO A 119 -23.85 17.01 24.31
C PRO A 119 -23.98 18.18 23.35
N GLY A 120 -23.94 17.91 22.04
CA GLY A 120 -24.26 18.90 21.03
C GLY A 120 -25.77 19.20 21.02
N GLN A 121 -26.13 20.48 20.85
CA GLN A 121 -27.51 20.84 20.51
C GLN A 121 -27.69 20.65 19.00
N LEU A 122 -28.19 19.48 18.60
CA LEU A 122 -28.57 19.21 17.22
C LEU A 122 -30.07 19.41 17.06
N HIS A 123 -30.46 20.23 16.09
CA HIS A 123 -31.84 20.34 15.67
C HIS A 123 -32.28 19.08 14.90
N PRO A 124 -33.58 18.74 14.89
CA PRO A 124 -34.08 17.58 14.16
C PRO A 124 -33.78 17.72 12.66
N VAL A 125 -33.37 16.61 12.04
CA VAL A 125 -33.10 16.53 10.59
C VAL A 125 -33.95 15.42 9.98
N GLU A 126 -34.88 15.80 9.10
CA GLU A 126 -35.70 14.87 8.32
C GLU A 126 -34.81 14.14 7.30
N THR A 127 -34.96 12.82 7.17
CA THR A 127 -34.19 12.02 6.19
C THR A 127 -35.09 11.55 5.06
N ARG A 128 -34.74 11.92 3.83
CA ARG A 128 -35.44 11.51 2.60
C ARG A 128 -34.55 10.61 1.76
N TYR A 129 -34.98 9.37 1.54
CA TYR A 129 -34.26 8.41 0.69
C TYR A 129 -34.74 8.51 -0.76
N ALA A 130 -33.83 8.53 -1.72
CA ALA A 130 -34.16 8.74 -3.13
C ALA A 130 -33.44 7.82 -4.11
N GLY A 131 -32.62 6.88 -3.63
CA GLY A 131 -32.02 5.83 -4.47
C GLY A 131 -32.88 4.57 -4.54
N SER A 132 -32.57 3.69 -5.49
CA SER A 132 -33.26 2.40 -5.71
C SER A 132 -32.58 1.21 -5.02
N GLY A 133 -31.40 1.39 -4.45
CA GLY A 133 -30.59 0.35 -3.80
C GLY A 133 -29.45 0.95 -2.99
N PRO A 134 -28.40 0.17 -2.66
CA PRO A 134 -27.22 0.72 -1.98
C PRO A 134 -26.48 1.73 -2.89
N PRO A 135 -25.65 2.63 -2.32
CA PRO A 135 -24.85 3.55 -3.12
C PRO A 135 -24.06 2.79 -4.20
N ALA A 136 -24.25 3.19 -5.47
CA ALA A 136 -23.65 2.53 -6.61
C ALA A 136 -22.15 2.83 -6.67
N LEU A 137 -21.32 1.78 -6.72
CA LEU A 137 -19.88 1.93 -6.89
C LEU A 137 -19.54 2.14 -8.37
N PRO A 138 -18.49 2.92 -8.71
CA PRO A 138 -18.15 3.25 -10.11
C PRO A 138 -17.88 2.04 -11.01
N ASP A 139 -17.41 0.92 -10.44
CA ASP A 139 -16.95 -0.26 -11.18
C ASP A 139 -17.90 -1.47 -11.06
N ALA A 140 -19.15 -1.25 -10.59
CA ALA A 140 -20.12 -2.33 -10.48
C ALA A 140 -20.56 -2.82 -11.88
N ALA A 141 -20.42 -4.12 -12.14
CA ALA A 141 -20.84 -4.75 -13.38
C ALA A 141 -22.32 -4.41 -13.70
N GLY A 142 -22.59 -3.90 -14.90
CA GLY A 142 -23.94 -3.49 -15.34
C GLY A 142 -24.26 -2.00 -15.14
N ALA A 143 -23.39 -1.20 -14.51
CA ALA A 143 -23.56 0.25 -14.40
C ALA A 143 -23.19 0.95 -15.72
N GLY A 144 -24.10 0.94 -16.71
CA GLY A 144 -24.01 1.86 -17.84
C GLY A 144 -23.96 3.33 -17.36
N ALA A 145 -23.48 4.25 -18.20
CA ALA A 145 -23.38 5.69 -17.92
C ALA A 145 -24.67 6.36 -17.39
N GLN A 146 -25.81 5.67 -17.50
CA GLN A 146 -27.13 6.10 -17.03
C GLN A 146 -27.32 5.97 -15.50
N HIS A 147 -26.50 5.20 -14.79
CA HIS A 147 -26.57 4.98 -13.34
C HIS A 147 -25.45 5.68 -12.54
N ALA A 148 -24.78 6.66 -13.14
CA ALA A 148 -23.74 7.42 -12.48
C ALA A 148 -24.31 8.16 -11.23
N PRO A 149 -23.78 7.92 -10.01
CA PRO A 149 -24.25 8.56 -8.78
C PRO A 149 -24.35 10.09 -8.88
N GLU A 150 -23.48 10.70 -9.68
CA GLU A 150 -23.44 12.15 -9.92
C GLU A 150 -24.76 12.68 -10.50
N ARG A 151 -25.43 11.93 -11.38
CA ARG A 151 -26.70 12.36 -11.99
C ARG A 151 -27.82 12.42 -10.95
N LEU A 152 -27.92 11.40 -10.11
CA LEU A 152 -28.91 11.38 -9.02
C LEU A 152 -28.63 12.51 -8.03
N VAL A 153 -27.36 12.73 -7.66
CA VAL A 153 -26.98 13.85 -6.78
C VAL A 153 -27.36 15.20 -7.39
N SER A 154 -27.08 15.46 -8.67
CA SER A 154 -27.52 16.69 -9.36
C SER A 154 -29.04 16.88 -9.29
N GLN A 155 -29.81 15.81 -9.54
CA GLN A 155 -31.27 15.85 -9.47
C GLN A 155 -31.77 16.17 -8.05
N LEU A 156 -31.14 15.58 -7.03
CA LEU A 156 -31.49 15.84 -5.63
C LEU A 156 -31.14 17.26 -5.19
N ILE A 157 -30.02 17.82 -5.65
CA ILE A 157 -29.68 19.22 -5.40
C ILE A 157 -30.73 20.15 -6.01
N LEU A 158 -31.09 19.94 -7.28
CA LEU A 158 -32.11 20.74 -7.95
C LEU A 158 -33.48 20.61 -7.28
N ARG A 159 -33.83 19.41 -6.84
CA ARG A 159 -35.05 19.16 -6.06
C ARG A 159 -35.03 19.93 -4.74
N ALA A 160 -33.94 19.83 -3.99
CA ALA A 160 -33.82 20.49 -2.69
C ALA A 160 -33.79 22.02 -2.82
N LEU A 161 -33.21 22.57 -3.88
CA LEU A 161 -33.28 24.02 -4.15
C LEU A 161 -34.72 24.50 -4.38
N ARG A 162 -35.61 23.67 -4.93
CA ARG A 162 -37.04 23.99 -5.13
C ARG A 162 -37.89 23.77 -3.88
N GLU A 163 -37.65 22.68 -3.16
CA GLU A 163 -38.49 22.25 -2.03
C GLU A 163 -38.09 22.91 -0.70
N GLU A 164 -36.81 23.25 -0.52
CA GLU A 164 -36.26 23.63 0.77
C GLU A 164 -35.59 25.02 0.74
N ARG A 165 -35.54 25.66 1.91
CA ARG A 165 -34.79 26.90 2.16
C ARG A 165 -33.40 26.60 2.75
N GLY A 166 -32.55 27.64 2.79
CA GLY A 166 -31.19 27.57 3.34
C GLY A 166 -30.18 27.01 2.34
N ASP A 167 -28.93 26.91 2.77
CA ASP A 167 -27.84 26.44 1.91
C ASP A 167 -27.81 24.92 1.82
N VAL A 168 -27.29 24.42 0.68
CA VAL A 168 -27.18 23.00 0.37
C VAL A 168 -25.72 22.57 0.50
N LEU A 169 -25.46 21.52 1.27
CA LEU A 169 -24.18 20.82 1.33
C LEU A 169 -24.31 19.45 0.67
N ALA A 170 -23.60 19.22 -0.44
CA ALA A 170 -23.62 17.96 -1.15
C ALA A 170 -22.31 17.18 -0.96
N PHE A 171 -22.39 15.94 -0.47
CA PHE A 171 -21.24 15.07 -0.27
C PHE A 171 -20.98 14.18 -1.50
N LEU A 172 -19.79 14.29 -2.07
CA LEU A 172 -19.32 13.57 -3.24
C LEU A 172 -17.95 12.92 -2.95
N PRO A 173 -17.61 11.79 -3.59
CA PRO A 173 -16.40 11.04 -3.23
C PRO A 173 -15.10 11.75 -3.63
N GLY A 174 -15.11 12.70 -4.56
CA GLY A 174 -13.88 13.37 -4.98
C GLY A 174 -14.05 14.52 -5.97
N ALA A 175 -12.93 15.17 -6.30
CA ALA A 175 -12.89 16.36 -7.16
C ALA A 175 -13.45 16.13 -8.58
N ARG A 176 -13.28 14.91 -9.14
CA ARG A 176 -13.83 14.57 -10.46
C ARG A 176 -15.35 14.60 -10.44
N GLU A 177 -15.95 13.97 -9.43
CA GLU A 177 -17.40 13.91 -9.26
C GLU A 177 -17.96 15.30 -8.94
N ILE A 178 -17.27 16.07 -8.10
CA ILE A 178 -17.62 17.49 -7.81
C ILE A 178 -17.66 18.32 -9.09
N ARG A 179 -16.64 18.23 -9.96
CA ARG A 179 -16.62 18.99 -11.22
C ARG A 179 -17.75 18.58 -12.16
N ARG A 180 -18.07 17.28 -12.25
CA ARG A 180 -19.18 16.79 -13.07
C ARG A 180 -20.53 17.32 -12.60
N VAL A 181 -20.80 17.25 -11.30
CA VAL A 181 -22.02 17.80 -10.70
C VAL A 181 -22.05 19.32 -10.87
N HIS A 182 -20.93 20.02 -10.66
CA HIS A 182 -20.81 21.46 -10.89
C HIS A 182 -21.20 21.85 -12.32
N SER A 183 -20.61 21.19 -13.33
CA SER A 183 -20.96 21.45 -14.74
C SER A 183 -22.42 21.11 -15.05
N SER A 184 -22.95 20.03 -14.47
CA SER A 184 -24.37 19.66 -14.61
C SER A 184 -25.31 20.71 -14.02
N LEU A 185 -24.95 21.32 -12.88
CA LEU A 185 -25.74 22.37 -12.24
C LEU A 185 -25.61 23.70 -12.97
N ALA A 186 -24.42 24.03 -13.50
CA ALA A 186 -24.21 25.22 -14.31
C ALA A 186 -25.04 25.20 -15.61
N ALA A 187 -25.22 24.01 -16.20
CA ALA A 187 -26.09 23.81 -17.37
C ALA A 187 -27.59 23.85 -17.00
N ALA A 188 -27.93 23.53 -15.76
CA ALA A 188 -29.32 23.54 -15.28
C ALA A 188 -29.67 24.93 -14.75
N GLN A 189 -30.08 25.84 -15.64
CA GLN A 189 -30.48 27.24 -15.39
C GLN A 189 -31.01 27.50 -13.96
N LEU A 190 -30.09 27.80 -13.03
CA LEU A 190 -30.40 27.89 -11.59
C LEU A 190 -31.16 29.19 -11.30
N PRO A 191 -31.94 29.23 -10.20
CA PRO A 191 -32.55 30.47 -9.74
C PRO A 191 -31.50 31.57 -9.52
N ALA A 192 -31.88 32.82 -9.78
CA ALA A 192 -31.01 33.97 -9.57
C ALA A 192 -30.53 34.01 -8.11
N GLY A 193 -29.24 34.26 -7.89
CA GLY A 193 -28.64 34.32 -6.55
C GLY A 193 -28.16 32.99 -5.96
N VAL A 194 -28.27 31.86 -6.69
CA VAL A 194 -27.67 30.58 -6.25
C VAL A 194 -26.22 30.48 -6.72
N GLN A 195 -25.28 30.29 -5.80
CA GLN A 195 -23.86 30.08 -6.09
C GLN A 195 -23.47 28.62 -5.87
N VAL A 196 -22.76 28.01 -6.82
CA VAL A 196 -22.26 26.62 -6.69
C VAL A 196 -20.75 26.65 -6.46
N LEU A 197 -20.34 26.24 -5.25
CA LEU A 197 -18.97 26.34 -4.77
C LEU A 197 -18.39 24.94 -4.49
N PRO A 198 -17.28 24.55 -5.13
CA PRO A 198 -16.60 23.31 -4.81
C PRO A 198 -15.82 23.39 -3.49
N LEU A 199 -15.68 22.27 -2.78
CA LEU A 199 -14.87 22.16 -1.56
C LEU A 199 -14.12 20.83 -1.46
N PHE A 200 -12.83 20.82 -1.79
CA PHE A 200 -11.94 19.67 -1.67
C PHE A 200 -10.47 20.10 -1.42
N GLY A 201 -9.63 19.16 -0.99
CA GLY A 201 -8.28 19.44 -0.47
C GLY A 201 -7.35 20.22 -1.39
N ASP A 202 -7.39 19.94 -2.70
CA ASP A 202 -6.50 20.56 -3.71
C ASP A 202 -6.94 21.95 -4.20
N LEU A 203 -8.04 22.50 -3.67
CA LEU A 203 -8.50 23.83 -4.06
C LEU A 203 -7.55 24.94 -3.56
N PRO A 204 -7.38 26.04 -4.32
CA PRO A 204 -6.72 27.24 -3.81
C PRO A 204 -7.38 27.75 -2.53
N GLY A 205 -6.59 28.35 -1.63
CA GLY A 205 -7.06 28.81 -0.32
C GLY A 205 -8.28 29.71 -0.41
N GLU A 206 -8.24 30.72 -1.28
CA GLU A 206 -9.35 31.66 -1.50
C GLU A 206 -10.67 30.98 -1.90
N GLN A 207 -10.61 29.91 -2.69
CA GLN A 207 -11.80 29.16 -3.10
C GLN A 207 -12.36 28.31 -1.95
N GLN A 208 -11.48 27.76 -1.10
CA GLN A 208 -11.89 27.06 0.12
C GLN A 208 -12.57 28.05 1.08
N ASP A 209 -11.99 29.22 1.25
CA ASP A 209 -12.52 30.26 2.14
C ASP A 209 -13.89 30.76 1.66
N ALA A 210 -14.06 30.95 0.35
CA ALA A 210 -15.34 31.32 -0.26
C ALA A 210 -16.45 30.28 0.01
N ALA A 211 -16.13 28.98 -0.03
CA ALA A 211 -17.09 27.92 0.28
C ALA A 211 -17.47 27.86 1.77
N LEU A 212 -16.54 28.24 2.66
CA LEU A 212 -16.74 28.28 4.11
C LEU A 212 -17.44 29.57 4.59
N ALA A 213 -17.31 30.66 3.84
CA ALA A 213 -17.94 31.94 4.16
C ALA A 213 -19.48 31.87 4.12
N PRO A 214 -20.20 32.64 4.96
CA PRO A 214 -21.66 32.79 4.85
C PRO A 214 -22.08 33.27 3.46
N ALA A 215 -23.26 32.84 2.99
CA ALA A 215 -23.84 33.38 1.76
C ALA A 215 -24.15 34.88 1.93
N SER A 216 -24.02 35.65 0.83
CA SER A 216 -24.44 37.06 0.81
C SER A 216 -25.94 37.19 1.07
N ALA A 217 -26.38 38.33 1.61
CA ALA A 217 -27.79 38.56 1.90
C ALA A 217 -28.66 38.37 0.65
N GLY A 218 -29.68 37.50 0.75
CA GLY A 218 -30.58 37.16 -0.35
C GLY A 218 -30.04 36.13 -1.35
N ALA A 219 -28.80 35.66 -1.20
CA ALA A 219 -28.21 34.58 -1.99
C ALA A 219 -28.33 33.22 -1.27
N ARG A 220 -28.19 32.14 -2.03
CA ARG A 220 -28.04 30.77 -1.50
C ARG A 220 -26.75 30.16 -2.04
N LYS A 221 -26.10 29.30 -1.26
CA LYS A 221 -24.97 28.50 -1.75
C LYS A 221 -25.30 27.01 -1.83
N VAL A 222 -24.72 26.37 -2.82
CA VAL A 222 -24.59 24.92 -2.96
C VAL A 222 -23.12 24.60 -2.84
N VAL A 223 -22.72 24.04 -1.71
CA VAL A 223 -21.34 23.60 -1.48
C VAL A 223 -21.22 22.13 -1.88
N LEU A 224 -20.41 21.86 -2.90
CA LEU A 224 -20.12 20.50 -3.37
C LEU A 224 -18.82 20.02 -2.70
N ALA A 225 -18.93 19.20 -1.68
CA ALA A 225 -17.82 18.84 -0.79
C ALA A 225 -17.44 17.37 -0.84
N THR A 226 -16.17 17.09 -0.54
CA THR A 226 -15.74 15.75 -0.10
C THR A 226 -16.00 15.55 1.39
N ASN A 227 -15.54 14.44 1.97
CA ASN A 227 -15.55 14.19 3.41
C ASN A 227 -14.87 15.30 4.23
N ILE A 228 -14.14 16.22 3.60
CA ILE A 228 -13.59 17.40 4.26
C ILE A 228 -14.65 18.25 4.99
N ALA A 229 -15.92 18.20 4.56
CA ALA A 229 -17.01 18.89 5.25
C ALA A 229 -17.76 17.99 6.26
N GLU A 230 -17.34 16.72 6.38
CA GLU A 230 -17.96 15.73 7.27
C GLU A 230 -17.54 15.95 8.72
N THR A 231 -16.30 16.40 8.95
CA THR A 231 -15.61 16.60 10.23
C THR A 231 -15.05 18.03 10.35
N SER A 232 -14.92 18.54 11.59
CA SER A 232 -14.36 19.86 12.03
C SER A 232 -14.81 21.19 11.40
N LEU A 233 -15.35 21.20 10.18
CA LEU A 233 -15.68 22.40 9.42
C LEU A 233 -17.18 22.68 9.50
N THR A 234 -17.54 23.80 10.13
CA THR A 234 -18.92 24.29 10.12
C THR A 234 -19.10 25.23 8.96
N ILE A 235 -20.02 24.92 8.05
CA ILE A 235 -20.41 25.81 6.96
C ILE A 235 -21.67 26.55 7.40
N PRO A 236 -21.60 27.86 7.70
CA PRO A 236 -22.76 28.64 8.13
C PRO A 236 -23.85 28.63 7.06
N GLY A 237 -25.12 28.58 7.48
CA GLY A 237 -26.29 28.64 6.59
C GLY A 237 -26.76 27.29 6.02
N VAL A 238 -26.00 26.20 6.24
CA VAL A 238 -26.41 24.87 5.77
C VAL A 238 -27.62 24.36 6.55
N ARG A 239 -28.71 24.14 5.82
CA ARG A 239 -29.96 23.52 6.30
C ARG A 239 -30.27 22.22 5.55
N VAL A 240 -29.70 22.05 4.36
CA VAL A 240 -29.96 20.91 3.49
C VAL A 240 -28.67 20.14 3.25
N VAL A 241 -28.72 18.82 3.42
CA VAL A 241 -27.64 17.91 3.02
C VAL A 241 -28.11 17.01 1.87
N VAL A 242 -27.25 16.79 0.88
CA VAL A 242 -27.42 15.79 -0.17
C VAL A 242 -26.24 14.82 -0.11
N ASP A 243 -26.47 13.56 0.24
CA ASP A 243 -25.40 12.59 0.46
C ASP A 243 -25.37 11.53 -0.64
N SER A 244 -24.23 11.41 -1.32
CA SER A 244 -24.00 10.35 -2.32
C SER A 244 -23.85 8.96 -1.68
N GLY A 245 -23.53 8.88 -0.38
CA GLY A 245 -23.25 7.62 0.31
C GLY A 245 -21.87 7.04 -0.04
N LEU A 246 -21.01 7.83 -0.68
CA LEU A 246 -19.69 7.43 -1.15
C LEU A 246 -18.60 8.34 -0.57
N ALA A 247 -17.41 7.77 -0.41
CA ALA A 247 -16.20 8.46 0.00
C ALA A 247 -14.99 7.86 -0.72
N ARG A 248 -13.91 8.64 -0.84
CA ARG A 248 -12.63 8.15 -1.33
C ARG A 248 -11.72 7.87 -0.13
N ARG A 249 -11.22 6.65 -0.03
CA ARG A 249 -10.34 6.19 1.06
C ARG A 249 -9.05 5.62 0.50
N ALA A 250 -7.95 5.81 1.23
CA ALA A 250 -6.74 5.06 0.96
C ALA A 250 -6.98 3.59 1.28
N SER A 251 -6.47 2.71 0.42
CA SER A 251 -6.43 1.27 0.63
C SER A 251 -5.15 0.73 0.03
N PHE A 252 -4.54 -0.24 0.69
CA PHE A 252 -3.42 -0.98 0.13
C PHE A 252 -3.85 -1.61 -1.18
N ASP A 253 -3.08 -1.32 -2.23
CA ASP A 253 -3.24 -1.94 -3.52
C ASP A 253 -2.11 -2.95 -3.73
N PRO A 254 -2.41 -4.26 -3.72
CA PRO A 254 -1.38 -5.28 -3.96
C PRO A 254 -0.76 -5.13 -5.35
N VAL A 255 -1.48 -4.48 -6.28
CA VAL A 255 -1.10 -4.36 -7.68
C VAL A 255 0.09 -3.43 -7.85
N SER A 256 -0.04 -2.18 -7.43
CA SER A 256 1.07 -1.22 -7.37
C SER A 256 2.03 -1.45 -6.20
N GLY A 257 1.61 -2.24 -5.19
CA GLY A 257 2.39 -2.47 -3.96
C GLY A 257 2.55 -1.21 -3.12
N MET A 258 1.59 -0.29 -3.23
CA MET A 258 1.48 1.00 -2.55
C MET A 258 0.01 1.32 -2.25
N SER A 259 -0.26 2.45 -1.58
CA SER A 259 -1.63 2.89 -1.32
C SER A 259 -2.27 3.58 -2.52
N LEU A 260 -3.52 3.21 -2.82
CA LEU A 260 -4.39 3.79 -3.85
C LEU A 260 -5.62 4.41 -3.19
N LEU A 261 -6.15 5.47 -3.81
CA LEU A 261 -7.45 6.03 -3.44
C LEU A 261 -8.61 5.30 -4.14
N THR A 262 -9.34 4.47 -3.41
CA THR A 262 -10.54 3.76 -3.91
C THR A 262 -11.83 4.45 -3.46
N THR A 263 -12.86 4.42 -4.32
CA THR A 263 -14.20 4.87 -3.92
C THR A 263 -14.90 3.73 -3.19
N ARG A 264 -15.31 3.95 -1.93
CA ARG A 264 -16.04 3.00 -1.11
C ARG A 264 -17.35 3.60 -0.62
N ARG A 265 -18.27 2.74 -0.19
CA ARG A 265 -19.48 3.15 0.54
C ARG A 265 -19.10 3.66 1.92
N ILE A 266 -19.82 4.65 2.41
CA ILE A 266 -19.65 5.15 3.78
C ILE A 266 -20.29 4.21 4.80
N SER A 267 -19.89 4.36 6.06
CA SER A 267 -20.55 3.70 7.19
C SER A 267 -21.86 4.41 7.58
N ARG A 268 -22.69 3.74 8.37
CA ARG A 268 -23.90 4.35 8.97
C ARG A 268 -23.52 5.53 9.88
N ALA A 269 -22.48 5.38 10.70
CA ALA A 269 -21.97 6.47 11.53
C ALA A 269 -21.59 7.71 10.70
N SER A 270 -20.84 7.53 9.60
CA SER A 270 -20.49 8.62 8.68
C SER A 270 -21.74 9.25 8.03
N ALA A 271 -22.69 8.43 7.57
CA ALA A 271 -23.96 8.91 7.00
C ALA A 271 -24.79 9.73 8.01
N ASP A 272 -24.72 9.41 9.30
CA ASP A 272 -25.41 10.13 10.36
C ASP A 272 -24.69 11.42 10.75
N GLN A 273 -23.36 11.45 10.74
CA GLN A 273 -22.58 12.68 10.88
C GLN A 273 -22.87 13.67 9.74
N ARG A 274 -22.87 13.18 8.49
CA ARG A 274 -23.23 13.99 7.31
C ARG A 274 -24.64 14.54 7.43
N ARG A 275 -25.62 13.70 7.80
CA ARG A 275 -26.99 14.13 8.08
C ARG A 275 -27.03 15.24 9.14
N GLY A 276 -26.26 15.09 10.22
CA GLY A 276 -26.17 16.07 11.31
C GLY A 276 -25.69 17.46 10.87
N ARG A 277 -24.99 17.58 9.74
CA ARG A 277 -24.56 18.88 9.19
C ARG A 277 -25.73 19.79 8.82
N ALA A 278 -26.89 19.23 8.49
CA ALA A 278 -28.13 19.98 8.24
C ALA A 278 -28.79 20.52 9.53
N GLY A 279 -28.45 19.98 10.71
CA GLY A 279 -29.11 20.28 11.98
C GLY A 279 -28.30 21.14 12.94
N ARG A 280 -27.24 21.82 12.47
CA ARG A 280 -26.32 22.58 13.35
C ARG A 280 -26.84 23.94 13.82
N LEU A 281 -27.70 24.58 13.02
CA LEU A 281 -28.19 25.94 13.30
C LEU A 281 -29.70 25.98 13.49
N GLU A 282 -30.43 25.13 12.77
CA GLU A 282 -31.88 25.06 12.75
C GLU A 282 -32.34 23.68 12.23
N PRO A 283 -33.64 23.33 12.32
CA PRO A 283 -34.15 22.09 11.73
C PRO A 283 -33.89 21.99 10.23
N GLY A 284 -33.37 20.85 9.80
CA GLY A 284 -32.88 20.63 8.44
C GLY A 284 -33.44 19.39 7.75
N VAL A 285 -32.97 19.15 6.52
CA VAL A 285 -33.36 17.99 5.70
C VAL A 285 -32.13 17.36 5.07
N CYS A 286 -32.07 16.03 5.05
CA CYS A 286 -31.01 15.25 4.42
C CYS A 286 -31.60 14.33 3.34
N TYR A 287 -31.18 14.54 2.09
CA TYR A 287 -31.48 13.66 0.97
C TYR A 287 -30.36 12.62 0.81
N ARG A 288 -30.70 11.34 0.89
CA ARG A 288 -29.77 10.22 0.72
C ARG A 288 -29.95 9.60 -0.66
N ALA A 289 -28.87 9.49 -1.44
CA ALA A 289 -28.87 8.96 -2.80
C ALA A 289 -28.94 7.42 -2.88
N TRP A 290 -29.42 6.76 -1.83
CA TRP A 290 -29.64 5.32 -1.73
C TRP A 290 -31.04 5.03 -1.17
N SER A 291 -31.50 3.79 -1.22
CA SER A 291 -32.82 3.41 -0.71
C SER A 291 -32.80 3.23 0.81
N GLU A 292 -33.95 3.45 1.45
CA GLU A 292 -34.11 3.22 2.89
C GLU A 292 -33.79 1.76 3.26
N GLY A 293 -34.30 0.80 2.50
CA GLY A 293 -34.04 -0.63 2.71
C GLY A 293 -32.57 -1.04 2.56
N ALA A 294 -31.76 -0.25 1.82
CA ALA A 294 -30.33 -0.50 1.71
C ALA A 294 -29.51 0.14 2.84
N HIS A 295 -30.07 1.09 3.60
CA HIS A 295 -29.32 1.78 4.66
C HIS A 295 -28.78 0.83 5.75
N PRO A 296 -29.53 -0.19 6.22
CA PRO A 296 -29.01 -1.17 7.18
C PRO A 296 -27.87 -2.04 6.64
N SER A 297 -27.71 -2.14 5.31
CA SER A 297 -26.61 -2.91 4.68
C SER A 297 -25.26 -2.18 4.72
N LEU A 298 -25.25 -0.89 5.06
CA LEU A 298 -24.01 -0.14 5.28
C LEU A 298 -23.35 -0.62 6.58
N ALA A 299 -22.01 -0.70 6.55
CA ALA A 299 -21.23 -1.04 7.75
C ALA A 299 -21.58 -0.07 8.90
N PRO A 300 -21.72 -0.55 10.15
CA PRO A 300 -22.04 0.32 11.29
C PRO A 300 -21.00 1.43 11.47
N TYR A 301 -19.72 1.05 11.43
CA TYR A 301 -18.58 1.95 11.58
C TYR A 301 -17.61 1.78 10.42
N THR A 302 -16.81 2.81 10.20
CA THR A 302 -15.69 2.77 9.26
C THR A 302 -14.55 1.97 9.92
N PRO A 303 -13.99 0.93 9.26
CA PRO A 303 -12.87 0.20 9.84
C PRO A 303 -11.62 1.12 9.91
N PRO A 304 -10.78 0.95 10.94
CA PRO A 304 -9.56 1.74 11.10
C PRO A 304 -8.62 1.53 9.93
N GLU A 305 -7.90 2.57 9.53
CA GLU A 305 -7.03 2.54 8.36
C GLU A 305 -5.89 1.52 8.50
N ILE A 306 -5.40 1.29 9.72
CA ILE A 306 -4.32 0.35 10.02
C ILE A 306 -4.57 -1.09 9.57
N VAL A 307 -5.83 -1.49 9.35
CA VAL A 307 -6.21 -2.84 8.90
C VAL A 307 -6.06 -3.02 7.39
N ASP A 308 -6.33 -1.96 6.63
CA ASP A 308 -6.45 -1.98 5.17
C ASP A 308 -5.30 -1.24 4.46
N ALA A 309 -4.44 -0.53 5.19
CA ALA A 309 -3.39 0.33 4.65
C ALA A 309 -2.07 -0.39 4.39
N ASP A 310 -1.24 0.24 3.56
CA ASP A 310 0.15 -0.15 3.42
C ASP A 310 0.92 0.12 4.72
N LEU A 311 1.52 -0.92 5.30
CA LEU A 311 2.26 -0.82 6.55
C LEU A 311 3.76 -0.54 6.35
N ALA A 312 4.28 -0.43 5.11
CA ALA A 312 5.68 -0.07 4.88
C ALA A 312 6.05 1.31 5.46
N PRO A 313 5.24 2.37 5.30
CA PRO A 313 5.47 3.65 5.99
C PRO A 313 5.45 3.49 7.51
N LEU A 314 4.46 2.78 8.06
CA LEU A 314 4.36 2.53 9.51
C LEU A 314 5.61 1.82 10.04
N ALA A 315 6.04 0.75 9.39
CA ALA A 315 7.21 -0.02 9.79
C ALA A 315 8.49 0.82 9.81
N LEU A 316 8.63 1.76 8.87
CA LEU A 316 9.76 2.67 8.83
C LEU A 316 9.73 3.67 9.99
N GLU A 317 8.54 4.23 10.30
CA GLU A 317 8.36 5.13 11.45
C GLU A 317 8.63 4.42 12.78
N LEU A 318 8.14 3.18 12.95
CA LEU A 318 8.41 2.36 14.14
C LEU A 318 9.90 2.08 14.30
N ALA A 319 10.58 1.71 13.21
CA ALA A 319 12.02 1.48 13.26
C ALA A 319 12.82 2.77 13.55
N SER A 320 12.36 3.92 13.04
CA SER A 320 12.92 5.24 13.35
C SER A 320 12.78 5.59 14.83
N TRP A 321 11.65 5.24 15.43
CA TRP A 321 11.39 5.39 16.86
C TRP A 321 12.21 4.41 17.73
N GLY A 322 12.76 3.35 17.14
CA GLY A 322 13.50 2.30 17.85
C GLY A 322 12.64 1.10 18.27
N VAL A 323 11.38 1.01 17.81
CA VAL A 323 10.45 -0.07 18.12
C VAL A 323 10.57 -1.21 17.12
N ARG A 324 10.97 -2.38 17.61
CA ARG A 324 11.08 -3.62 16.82
C ARG A 324 9.84 -4.50 16.88
N ASP A 325 9.06 -4.41 17.93
CA ASP A 325 7.80 -5.12 18.05
C ASP A 325 6.69 -4.09 18.26
N ALA A 326 5.72 -4.07 17.35
CA ALA A 326 4.60 -3.14 17.48
C ALA A 326 3.81 -3.40 18.77
N ALA A 327 3.84 -4.62 19.31
CA ALA A 327 3.20 -4.95 20.59
C ALA A 327 3.84 -4.26 21.80
N ALA A 328 5.04 -3.68 21.66
CA ALA A 328 5.65 -2.85 22.69
C ALA A 328 4.94 -1.50 22.87
N LEU A 329 4.18 -1.06 21.85
CA LEU A 329 3.39 0.15 21.91
C LEU A 329 1.93 -0.17 22.22
N ARG A 330 1.23 0.81 22.80
CA ARG A 330 -0.21 0.71 23.07
C ARG A 330 -1.01 1.17 21.86
N TRP A 331 -1.78 0.27 21.29
CA TRP A 331 -2.67 0.53 20.15
C TRP A 331 -4.12 0.33 20.52
N LEU A 332 -5.01 1.08 19.87
CA LEU A 332 -6.44 0.77 19.92
C LEU A 332 -6.76 -0.50 19.12
N ASP A 333 -6.15 -0.61 17.93
CA ASP A 333 -6.13 -1.81 17.10
C ASP A 333 -4.68 -2.07 16.68
N SER A 334 -4.13 -3.24 17.00
CA SER A 334 -2.75 -3.57 16.64
C SER A 334 -2.58 -3.76 15.13
N PRO A 335 -1.44 -3.36 14.54
CA PRO A 335 -1.18 -3.60 13.13
C PRO A 335 -1.18 -5.11 12.80
N PRO A 336 -1.80 -5.54 11.69
CA PRO A 336 -1.81 -6.95 11.28
C PRO A 336 -0.38 -7.52 11.14
N ALA A 337 -0.05 -8.53 11.94
CA ALA A 337 1.32 -9.06 12.07
C ALA A 337 1.92 -9.53 10.73
N ALA A 338 1.14 -10.23 9.90
CA ALA A 338 1.60 -10.71 8.60
C ALA A 338 1.91 -9.56 7.63
N GLN A 339 1.07 -8.52 7.60
CA GLN A 339 1.30 -7.34 6.75
C GLN A 339 2.52 -6.55 7.24
N LEU A 340 2.67 -6.40 8.56
CA LEU A 340 3.82 -5.71 9.16
C LEU A 340 5.14 -6.45 8.91
N ALA A 341 5.13 -7.80 8.95
CA ALA A 341 6.29 -8.62 8.62
C ALA A 341 6.69 -8.45 7.14
N SER A 342 5.72 -8.46 6.22
CA SER A 342 5.96 -8.20 4.79
C SER A 342 6.55 -6.79 4.56
N ALA A 343 6.01 -5.78 5.25
CA ALA A 343 6.52 -4.42 5.22
C ALA A 343 7.99 -4.33 5.69
N ARG A 344 8.37 -5.04 6.75
CA ARG A 344 9.76 -5.10 7.24
C ARG A 344 10.70 -5.78 6.24
N GLN A 345 10.29 -6.90 5.66
CA GLN A 345 11.07 -7.57 4.61
C GLN A 345 11.29 -6.64 3.40
N LEU A 346 10.30 -5.84 3.02
CA LEU A 346 10.48 -4.82 2.00
C LEU A 346 11.53 -3.78 2.44
N LEU A 347 11.44 -3.26 3.66
CA LEU A 347 12.39 -2.27 4.16
C LEU A 347 13.83 -2.81 4.27
N GLU A 348 14.01 -4.08 4.64
CA GLU A 348 15.31 -4.79 4.58
C GLU A 348 15.84 -4.84 3.14
N ARG A 349 15.00 -5.22 2.16
CA ARG A 349 15.38 -5.22 0.73
C ARG A 349 15.74 -3.83 0.19
N LEU A 350 15.12 -2.79 0.74
CA LEU A 350 15.43 -1.40 0.43
C LEU A 350 16.64 -0.86 1.22
N GLY A 351 17.28 -1.69 2.05
CA GLY A 351 18.40 -1.28 2.91
C GLY A 351 18.03 -0.24 3.96
N ALA A 352 16.73 -0.07 4.24
CA ALA A 352 16.24 0.83 5.27
C ALA A 352 16.36 0.20 6.67
N LEU A 353 16.30 -1.13 6.74
CA LEU A 353 16.57 -1.94 7.93
C LEU A 353 17.80 -2.83 7.71
N ASP A 354 18.52 -3.14 8.79
CA ASP A 354 19.55 -4.18 8.82
C ASP A 354 18.95 -5.58 9.10
N ASP A 355 19.79 -6.62 9.06
CA ASP A 355 19.38 -8.01 9.34
C ASP A 355 18.81 -8.22 10.76
N GLY A 356 19.05 -7.27 11.67
CA GLY A 356 18.50 -7.25 13.03
C GLY A 356 17.20 -6.44 13.16
N GLY A 357 16.65 -5.94 12.06
CA GLY A 357 15.44 -5.11 12.00
C GLY A 357 15.64 -3.69 12.54
N ARG A 358 16.88 -3.19 12.65
CA ARG A 358 17.18 -1.82 13.10
C ARG A 358 17.25 -0.87 11.93
N ILE A 359 16.83 0.37 12.13
CA ILE A 359 16.92 1.40 11.10
C ILE A 359 18.38 1.73 10.75
N THR A 360 18.69 1.74 9.45
CA THR A 360 20.01 2.10 8.93
C THR A 360 20.14 3.62 8.76
N ALA A 361 21.34 4.12 8.44
CA ALA A 361 21.52 5.52 8.08
C ALA A 361 20.67 5.90 6.85
N HIS A 362 20.60 4.99 5.87
CA HIS A 362 19.74 5.13 4.69
C HIS A 362 18.25 5.17 5.06
N GLY A 363 17.82 4.28 5.96
CA GLY A 363 16.44 4.27 6.47
C GLY A 363 16.05 5.58 7.16
N ARG A 364 16.95 6.20 7.94
CA ARG A 364 16.71 7.51 8.56
C ARG A 364 16.55 8.62 7.51
N GLU A 365 17.35 8.60 6.44
CA GLU A 365 17.16 9.55 5.33
C GLU A 365 15.82 9.33 4.62
N MET A 366 15.41 8.07 4.42
CA MET A 366 14.11 7.73 3.86
C MET A 366 12.95 8.26 4.72
N ALA A 367 13.02 8.07 6.05
CA ALA A 367 12.01 8.56 6.99
C ALA A 367 11.88 10.09 6.95
N ARG A 368 13.02 10.82 6.96
CA ARG A 368 13.04 12.29 6.83
C ARG A 368 12.37 12.77 5.55
N LEU A 369 12.56 12.05 4.44
CA LEU A 369 11.93 12.42 3.19
C LEU A 369 10.40 12.41 3.32
N GLY A 370 9.77 11.48 4.06
CA GLY A 370 8.31 11.43 4.21
C GLY A 370 7.55 11.17 2.90
N ALA A 371 8.19 10.43 2.00
CA ALA A 371 7.55 9.77 0.87
C ALA A 371 7.36 8.28 1.20
N HIS A 372 6.61 7.55 0.37
CA HIS A 372 6.51 6.10 0.50
C HIS A 372 7.92 5.46 0.47
N PRO A 373 8.25 4.45 1.30
CA PRO A 373 9.60 3.89 1.39
C PRO A 373 10.21 3.47 0.04
N ARG A 374 9.43 2.87 -0.86
CA ARG A 374 9.89 2.53 -2.23
C ARG A 374 10.38 3.77 -3.00
N LEU A 375 9.58 4.85 -2.96
CA LEU A 375 9.88 6.09 -3.66
C LEU A 375 11.03 6.83 -2.98
N ALA A 376 11.08 6.81 -1.64
CA ALA A 376 12.16 7.43 -0.89
C ALA A 376 13.51 6.76 -1.19
N HIS A 377 13.56 5.43 -1.21
CA HIS A 377 14.75 4.69 -1.61
C HIS A 377 15.18 5.06 -3.04
N MET A 378 14.26 5.02 -4.01
CA MET A 378 14.56 5.40 -5.40
C MET A 378 15.08 6.83 -5.53
N LEU A 379 14.43 7.81 -4.91
CA LEU A 379 14.83 9.23 -4.98
C LEU A 379 16.22 9.47 -4.39
N LEU A 380 16.54 8.83 -3.26
CA LEU A 380 17.84 8.96 -2.62
C LEU A 380 18.96 8.30 -3.44
N ARG A 381 18.71 7.12 -4.04
CA ARG A 381 19.67 6.47 -4.95
C ARG A 381 19.85 7.27 -6.24
N ALA A 382 18.77 7.79 -6.81
CA ALA A 382 18.83 8.65 -7.99
C ALA A 382 19.61 9.94 -7.73
N ARG A 383 19.49 10.51 -6.52
CA ARG A 383 20.28 11.68 -6.10
C ARG A 383 21.77 11.39 -6.11
N SER A 384 22.22 10.22 -5.61
CA SER A 384 23.64 9.85 -5.66
C SER A 384 24.15 9.59 -7.09
N LEU A 385 23.25 9.23 -8.01
CA LEU A 385 23.57 8.98 -9.43
C LEU A 385 23.40 10.23 -10.31
N GLY A 386 22.98 11.38 -9.76
CA GLY A 386 22.70 12.58 -10.56
C GLY A 386 21.42 12.51 -11.40
N GLN A 387 20.55 11.52 -11.18
CA GLN A 387 19.32 11.25 -11.95
C GLN A 387 18.03 11.62 -11.19
N LEU A 388 18.13 12.49 -10.19
CA LEU A 388 16.99 12.88 -9.36
C LEU A 388 15.78 13.42 -10.17
N PRO A 389 15.94 14.24 -11.22
CA PRO A 389 14.80 14.71 -12.02
C PRO A 389 14.01 13.55 -12.65
N LEU A 390 14.69 12.54 -13.19
CA LEU A 390 14.07 11.36 -13.78
C LEU A 390 13.33 10.55 -12.72
N ALA A 391 13.95 10.30 -11.56
CA ALA A 391 13.31 9.57 -10.47
C ALA A 391 12.07 10.30 -9.92
N ALA A 392 12.10 11.63 -9.84
CA ALA A 392 10.94 12.42 -9.41
C ALA A 392 9.78 12.35 -10.42
N GLN A 393 10.09 12.34 -11.72
CA GLN A 393 9.11 12.11 -12.78
C GLN A 393 8.49 10.71 -12.70
N LEU A 394 9.32 9.67 -12.51
CA LEU A 394 8.85 8.29 -12.34
C LEU A 394 8.01 8.13 -11.07
N ALA A 395 8.46 8.68 -9.94
CA ALA A 395 7.70 8.66 -8.70
C ALA A 395 6.33 9.31 -8.85
N ALA A 396 6.24 10.44 -9.56
CA ALA A 396 4.97 11.10 -9.85
C ALA A 396 4.03 10.24 -10.70
N LEU A 397 4.56 9.56 -11.73
CA LEU A 397 3.79 8.64 -12.57
C LEU A 397 3.27 7.42 -11.79
N LEU A 398 4.03 6.94 -10.80
CA LEU A 398 3.64 5.83 -9.94
C LEU A 398 2.60 6.21 -8.88
N THR A 399 2.55 7.47 -8.46
CA THR A 399 1.60 7.95 -7.44
C THR A 399 0.30 8.51 -8.02
N GLU A 400 0.36 9.09 -9.22
CA GLU A 400 -0.80 9.66 -9.88
C GLU A 400 -1.54 8.61 -10.72
N ARG A 401 -2.79 8.91 -11.10
CA ARG A 401 -3.50 8.10 -12.10
C ARG A 401 -2.75 8.11 -13.44
N ASP A 402 -2.80 6.99 -14.16
CA ASP A 402 -2.21 6.86 -15.49
C ASP A 402 -2.66 8.01 -16.41
N LEU A 403 -1.71 8.48 -17.21
CA LEU A 403 -1.88 9.57 -18.17
C LEU A 403 -2.72 9.12 -19.36
N LEU A 404 -2.68 7.83 -19.69
CA LEU A 404 -3.46 7.22 -20.77
C LEU A 404 -4.83 6.73 -20.25
N ARG A 405 -5.81 6.64 -21.15
CA ARG A 405 -7.17 6.16 -20.82
C ARG A 405 -7.59 4.99 -21.70
N GLY A 406 -8.41 4.10 -21.13
CA GLY A 406 -9.09 3.04 -21.86
C GLY A 406 -8.14 2.06 -22.55
N ILE A 407 -8.44 1.74 -23.81
CA ILE A 407 -7.68 0.77 -24.61
C ILE A 407 -6.21 1.17 -24.73
N ALA A 408 -5.90 2.47 -24.87
CA ALA A 408 -4.53 2.96 -25.01
C ALA A 408 -3.66 2.67 -23.77
N ALA A 409 -4.23 2.76 -22.57
CA ALA A 409 -3.52 2.40 -21.34
C ALA A 409 -3.27 0.89 -21.25
N ALA A 410 -4.28 0.09 -21.61
CA ALA A 410 -4.20 -1.37 -21.56
C ALA A 410 -3.32 -1.99 -22.67
N SER A 411 -3.09 -1.26 -23.76
CA SER A 411 -2.28 -1.72 -24.90
C SER A 411 -0.80 -1.43 -24.75
N ASP A 412 -0.39 -0.54 -23.85
CA ASP A 412 1.00 -0.17 -23.66
C ASP A 412 1.40 -0.31 -22.20
N ALA A 413 2.25 -1.29 -21.92
CA ALA A 413 2.79 -1.54 -20.59
C ALA A 413 4.14 -0.84 -20.34
N ASP A 414 4.69 -0.11 -21.31
CA ASP A 414 5.99 0.56 -21.13
C ASP A 414 5.83 1.93 -20.47
N ILE A 415 6.35 2.07 -19.25
CA ILE A 415 6.30 3.34 -18.51
C ILE A 415 7.09 4.45 -19.21
N ARG A 416 8.05 4.10 -20.08
CA ARG A 416 8.83 5.07 -20.85
C ARG A 416 7.96 5.90 -21.78
N THR A 417 6.90 5.33 -22.34
CA THR A 417 5.91 6.08 -23.13
C THR A 417 5.21 7.15 -22.28
N ARG A 418 4.87 6.85 -21.01
CA ARG A 418 4.27 7.83 -20.08
C ARG A 418 5.27 8.94 -19.75
N LEU A 419 6.54 8.60 -19.62
CA LEU A 419 7.60 9.56 -19.36
C LEU A 419 7.79 10.53 -20.54
N GLU A 420 7.74 10.03 -21.78
CA GLU A 420 7.77 10.86 -22.99
C GLU A 420 6.58 11.83 -23.03
N ILE A 421 5.36 11.33 -22.75
CA ILE A 421 4.15 12.17 -22.66
C ILE A 421 4.29 13.22 -21.55
N LEU A 422 4.87 12.85 -20.40
CA LEU A 422 5.09 13.77 -19.29
C LEU A 422 5.99 14.94 -19.70
N ARG A 423 7.01 14.68 -20.53
CA ARG A 423 8.01 15.64 -21.00
C ARG A 423 7.58 16.47 -22.22
N ALA A 424 6.67 15.95 -23.05
CA ALA A 424 6.21 16.64 -24.26
C ALA A 424 5.55 17.99 -23.95
N GLU A 425 5.89 19.06 -24.67
CA GLU A 425 5.29 20.39 -24.44
C GLU A 425 3.77 20.37 -24.70
N GLU A 426 3.36 19.74 -25.79
CA GLU A 426 1.97 19.46 -26.14
C GLU A 426 1.62 18.02 -25.74
N GLY A 427 0.58 17.85 -24.92
CA GLY A 427 0.12 16.51 -24.55
C GLY A 427 -0.46 15.78 -25.76
N ALA A 428 -0.20 14.47 -25.88
CA ALA A 428 -0.77 13.66 -26.96
C ALA A 428 -2.32 13.69 -26.91
N PRO A 429 -3.03 13.53 -28.05
CA PRO A 429 -4.50 13.63 -28.12
C PRO A 429 -5.26 12.71 -27.14
N VAL A 430 -4.66 11.57 -26.78
CA VAL A 430 -5.25 10.54 -25.89
C VAL A 430 -4.96 10.81 -24.40
N THR A 431 -4.21 11.87 -24.09
CA THR A 431 -3.73 12.17 -22.73
C THR A 431 -4.80 12.81 -21.86
N ASP A 432 -4.93 12.36 -20.61
CA ASP A 432 -5.68 13.05 -19.57
C ASP A 432 -4.93 14.32 -19.12
N ARG A 433 -5.22 15.47 -19.75
CA ARG A 433 -4.57 16.76 -19.45
C ARG A 433 -4.56 17.12 -17.95
N PRO A 434 -5.66 16.99 -17.18
CA PRO A 434 -5.63 17.14 -15.73
C PRO A 434 -4.66 16.19 -15.01
N ALA A 435 -4.56 14.92 -15.42
CA ALA A 435 -3.61 13.99 -14.82
C ALA A 435 -2.16 14.38 -15.12
N LEU A 436 -1.88 14.79 -16.37
CA LEU A 436 -0.58 15.28 -16.79
C LEU A 436 -0.12 16.48 -15.95
N GLN A 437 -0.99 17.46 -15.72
CA GLN A 437 -0.66 18.63 -14.91
C GLN A 437 -0.37 18.26 -13.44
N ARG A 438 -1.13 17.34 -12.86
CA ARG A 438 -0.87 16.84 -11.49
C ARG A 438 0.45 16.10 -11.41
N ALA A 439 0.73 15.19 -12.35
CA ALA A 439 2.00 14.47 -12.41
C ALA A 439 3.20 15.41 -12.53
N ARG A 440 3.12 16.46 -13.36
CA ARG A 440 4.18 17.48 -13.47
C ARG A 440 4.40 18.24 -12.17
N ARG A 441 3.32 18.61 -11.47
CA ARG A 441 3.41 19.29 -10.17
C ARG A 441 4.02 18.36 -9.12
N ALA A 442 3.52 17.14 -9.01
CA ALA A 442 4.02 16.12 -8.09
C ALA A 442 5.52 15.85 -8.31
N ALA A 443 5.97 15.75 -9.57
CA ALA A 443 7.38 15.56 -9.89
C ALA A 443 8.25 16.71 -9.37
N ARG A 444 7.84 17.96 -9.58
CA ARG A 444 8.55 19.14 -9.05
C ARG A 444 8.58 19.19 -7.53
N ASP A 445 7.48 18.80 -6.89
CA ASP A 445 7.37 18.78 -5.43
C ASP A 445 8.28 17.71 -4.82
N LEU A 446 8.31 16.51 -5.41
CA LEU A 446 9.18 15.40 -5.00
C LEU A 446 10.67 15.71 -5.23
N GLU A 447 11.02 16.32 -6.35
CA GLU A 447 12.40 16.74 -6.65
C GLU A 447 12.90 17.73 -5.60
N ARG A 448 12.12 18.78 -5.30
CA ARG A 448 12.45 19.76 -4.26
C ARG A 448 12.58 19.10 -2.89
N GLN A 449 11.66 18.21 -2.56
CA GLN A 449 11.64 17.49 -1.29
C GLN A 449 12.88 16.61 -1.09
N ALA A 450 13.40 16.02 -2.16
CA ALA A 450 14.62 15.21 -2.13
C ALA A 450 15.94 16.02 -2.14
N GLY A 451 15.85 17.35 -2.09
CA GLY A 451 17.01 18.25 -2.09
C GLY A 451 17.48 18.66 -3.48
N GLY A 452 16.65 18.46 -4.51
CA GLY A 452 16.92 18.98 -5.85
C GLY A 452 16.77 20.50 -5.92
N GLN A 453 17.68 21.17 -6.61
CA GLN A 453 17.50 22.57 -7.00
C GLN A 453 16.66 22.61 -8.27
N SER A 454 15.44 23.17 -8.22
CA SER A 454 14.65 23.47 -9.42
C SER A 454 15.32 24.60 -10.20
N ALA A 455 16.34 24.26 -10.98
CA ALA A 455 16.95 25.15 -11.96
C ALA A 455 16.49 24.70 -13.35
N GLY A 456 15.67 25.52 -14.00
CA GLY A 456 15.25 25.29 -15.38
C GLY A 456 16.46 25.07 -16.28
N GLY A 457 16.48 23.95 -17.00
CA GLY A 457 17.49 23.64 -18.02
C GLY A 457 18.50 22.53 -17.69
N ARG A 458 18.39 21.80 -16.56
CA ARG A 458 19.25 20.62 -16.32
C ARG A 458 18.81 19.40 -17.12
N ASP A 459 19.78 18.53 -17.44
CA ASP A 459 19.58 17.20 -18.04
C ASP A 459 18.49 16.45 -17.26
N GLN A 460 17.39 16.12 -17.93
CA GLN A 460 16.27 15.41 -17.32
C GLN A 460 16.56 13.91 -17.17
N GLY A 461 17.75 13.44 -17.55
CA GLY A 461 18.11 12.04 -17.61
C GLY A 461 17.52 11.36 -18.84
N THR A 462 18.11 10.24 -19.25
CA THR A 462 17.68 9.49 -20.43
C THR A 462 16.48 8.62 -20.08
N VAL A 463 15.46 8.58 -20.94
CA VAL A 463 14.26 7.73 -20.77
C VAL A 463 14.63 6.24 -20.64
N GLY A 464 15.75 5.82 -21.25
CA GLY A 464 16.31 4.48 -21.12
C GLY A 464 16.70 4.09 -19.68
N ASP A 465 17.02 5.06 -18.83
CA ASP A 465 17.49 4.83 -17.46
C ASP A 465 16.32 4.62 -16.47
N ALA A 466 15.07 4.58 -16.98
CA ALA A 466 13.90 4.33 -16.14
C ALA A 466 13.95 2.97 -15.44
N GLY A 467 14.44 1.93 -16.12
CA GLY A 467 14.54 0.57 -15.57
C GLY A 467 15.35 0.49 -14.29
N PRO A 468 16.63 0.90 -14.29
CA PRO A 468 17.49 0.92 -13.10
C PRO A 468 16.88 1.67 -11.92
N LEU A 469 16.28 2.84 -12.17
CA LEU A 469 15.68 3.63 -11.10
C LEU A 469 14.43 2.97 -10.51
N LEU A 470 13.57 2.41 -11.35
CA LEU A 470 12.40 1.66 -10.90
C LEU A 470 12.79 0.37 -10.17
N ALA A 471 13.90 -0.26 -10.54
CA ALA A 471 14.45 -1.42 -9.83
C ALA A 471 14.87 -1.07 -8.40
N PHE A 472 15.28 0.17 -8.11
CA PHE A 472 15.48 0.62 -6.72
C PHE A 472 14.15 0.68 -5.94
N ALA A 473 13.06 1.15 -6.55
CA ALA A 473 11.75 1.17 -5.90
C ALA A 473 11.11 -0.23 -5.76
N TYR A 474 11.36 -1.11 -6.74
CA TYR A 474 10.73 -2.41 -6.87
C TYR A 474 11.74 -3.55 -7.08
N PRO A 475 12.71 -3.74 -6.17
CA PRO A 475 13.72 -4.78 -6.33
C PRO A 475 13.11 -6.18 -6.29
N ASP A 476 12.02 -6.36 -5.54
CA ASP A 476 11.23 -7.57 -5.44
C ASP A 476 10.44 -7.91 -6.72
N ARG A 477 10.33 -6.96 -7.66
CA ARG A 477 9.61 -7.11 -8.93
C ARG A 477 10.51 -7.00 -10.16
N ILE A 478 11.82 -7.12 -9.96
CA ILE A 478 12.76 -7.39 -11.05
C ILE A 478 12.41 -8.78 -11.59
N GLY A 479 12.21 -8.87 -12.90
CA GLY A 479 11.74 -10.08 -13.57
C GLY A 479 12.67 -10.51 -14.70
N ARG A 480 12.83 -11.83 -14.87
CA ARG A 480 13.53 -12.45 -16.01
C ARG A 480 12.56 -13.27 -16.84
N ALA A 481 12.66 -13.15 -18.16
CA ALA A 481 11.86 -13.93 -19.10
C ALA A 481 12.06 -15.44 -18.88
N ARG A 482 10.96 -16.20 -18.85
CA ARG A 482 11.00 -17.67 -18.81
C ARG A 482 11.32 -18.22 -20.20
N ALA A 483 11.91 -19.42 -20.23
CA ALA A 483 12.11 -20.15 -21.48
C ALA A 483 10.76 -20.35 -22.21
N GLY A 484 10.73 -20.07 -23.52
CA GLY A 484 9.52 -20.13 -24.35
C GLY A 484 9.12 -18.79 -24.99
N GLY A 485 9.52 -17.64 -24.43
CA GLY A 485 9.38 -16.33 -25.08
C GLY A 485 7.96 -15.74 -25.13
N ASP A 486 7.01 -16.32 -24.40
CA ASP A 486 5.58 -15.93 -24.44
C ASP A 486 5.23 -14.68 -23.62
N GLY A 487 6.21 -13.81 -23.29
CA GLY A 487 6.00 -12.66 -22.43
C GLY A 487 5.70 -13.02 -20.96
N ARG A 488 6.15 -14.20 -20.52
CA ARG A 488 6.10 -14.65 -19.12
C ARG A 488 7.44 -14.45 -18.43
N PHE A 489 7.40 -13.98 -17.20
CA PHE A 489 8.55 -13.60 -16.37
C PHE A 489 8.49 -14.30 -15.02
N ALA A 490 9.64 -14.69 -14.48
CA ALA A 490 9.79 -14.99 -13.06
C ALA A 490 10.31 -13.73 -12.36
N LEU A 491 9.73 -13.37 -11.22
CA LEU A 491 10.10 -12.19 -10.44
C LEU A 491 11.01 -12.53 -9.25
N ALA A 492 11.78 -11.57 -8.75
CA ALA A 492 12.66 -11.70 -7.59
C ALA A 492 11.94 -12.09 -6.29
N ASN A 493 10.65 -11.79 -6.16
CA ASN A 493 9.80 -12.29 -5.08
C ASN A 493 9.35 -13.76 -5.24
N GLY A 494 9.79 -14.46 -6.29
CA GLY A 494 9.49 -15.87 -6.57
C GLY A 494 8.22 -16.09 -7.39
N ARG A 495 7.47 -15.05 -7.72
CA ARG A 495 6.19 -15.17 -8.44
C ARG A 495 6.37 -15.17 -9.95
N GLY A 496 5.40 -15.76 -10.66
CA GLY A 496 5.26 -15.61 -12.10
C GLY A 496 4.47 -14.37 -12.46
N ALA A 497 4.84 -13.70 -13.55
CA ALA A 497 4.09 -12.57 -14.11
C ALA A 497 4.05 -12.63 -15.63
N ALA A 498 2.98 -12.16 -16.26
CA ALA A 498 2.80 -12.21 -17.71
C ALA A 498 2.09 -10.97 -18.25
N PHE A 499 2.37 -10.59 -19.49
CA PHE A 499 1.58 -9.56 -20.17
C PHE A 499 0.22 -10.12 -20.62
N GLY A 500 -0.86 -9.36 -20.41
CA GLY A 500 -2.20 -9.74 -20.86
C GLY A 500 -2.46 -9.54 -22.36
N SER A 501 -1.53 -8.91 -23.07
CA SER A 501 -1.58 -8.63 -24.51
C SER A 501 -0.14 -8.60 -25.07
N PRO A 502 0.07 -8.73 -26.40
CA PRO A 502 1.40 -8.60 -26.98
C PRO A 502 2.01 -7.22 -26.68
N GLN A 503 3.17 -7.23 -26.02
CA GLN A 503 3.93 -6.02 -25.64
C GLN A 503 5.33 -6.04 -26.25
N ALA A 504 5.87 -4.86 -26.56
CA ALA A 504 7.27 -4.75 -27.02
C ALA A 504 8.27 -5.26 -25.96
N LEU A 505 7.93 -5.07 -24.68
CA LEU A 505 8.73 -5.54 -23.54
C LEU A 505 8.77 -7.06 -23.39
N ALA A 506 7.87 -7.81 -24.03
CA ALA A 506 7.84 -9.28 -23.94
C ALA A 506 9.12 -9.95 -24.47
N ARG A 507 9.87 -9.26 -25.34
CA ARG A 507 11.14 -9.74 -25.91
C ARG A 507 12.37 -9.38 -25.09
N ARG A 508 12.21 -8.63 -23.99
CA ARG A 508 13.33 -8.24 -23.12
C ARG A 508 13.68 -9.39 -22.20
N GLU A 509 14.98 -9.60 -21.98
CA GLU A 509 15.44 -10.61 -21.03
C GLU A 509 15.03 -10.25 -19.60
N LEU A 510 15.26 -8.98 -19.22
CA LEU A 510 14.99 -8.45 -17.89
C LEU A 510 14.04 -7.26 -17.98
N ILE A 511 13.15 -7.18 -17.01
CA ILE A 511 12.23 -6.06 -16.79
C ILE A 511 12.14 -5.75 -15.29
N VAL A 512 11.61 -4.59 -14.96
CA VAL A 512 11.04 -4.32 -13.64
C VAL A 512 9.56 -4.07 -13.80
N ALA A 513 8.72 -4.90 -13.18
CA ALA A 513 7.28 -4.76 -13.21
C ALA A 513 6.82 -3.87 -12.05
N VAL A 514 6.34 -2.67 -12.34
CA VAL A 514 5.98 -1.68 -11.32
C VAL A 514 4.51 -1.74 -10.95
N ASP A 515 3.68 -2.35 -11.81
CA ASP A 515 2.25 -2.53 -11.60
C ASP A 515 1.80 -3.94 -12.07
N LEU A 516 1.23 -4.74 -11.16
CA LEU A 516 0.95 -6.18 -11.31
C LEU A 516 -0.47 -6.59 -10.84
N ASP A 517 -1.42 -6.92 -11.70
CA ASP A 517 -2.75 -7.40 -11.25
C ASP A 517 -2.71 -8.87 -10.83
N ASP A 518 -3.05 -9.14 -9.57
CA ASP A 518 -2.80 -10.42 -8.91
C ASP A 518 -4.01 -11.37 -8.82
N ARG A 519 -4.91 -11.27 -9.79
CA ARG A 519 -6.16 -12.05 -9.81
C ARG A 519 -6.00 -13.46 -10.37
N GLU A 520 -4.89 -13.73 -11.05
CA GLU A 520 -4.61 -14.97 -11.76
C GLU A 520 -3.40 -15.71 -11.17
N ARG A 521 -3.15 -16.94 -11.64
CA ARG A 521 -2.04 -17.78 -11.17
C ARG A 521 -0.66 -17.13 -11.42
N ASP A 522 -0.50 -16.51 -12.59
CA ASP A 522 0.61 -15.60 -12.89
C ASP A 522 0.05 -14.17 -12.83
N ALA A 523 0.75 -13.26 -12.15
CA ALA A 523 0.30 -11.87 -12.04
C ALA A 523 0.34 -11.16 -13.41
N ARG A 524 -0.67 -10.36 -13.72
CA ARG A 524 -0.72 -9.64 -15.00
C ARG A 524 0.10 -8.35 -14.91
N ILE A 525 1.10 -8.20 -15.77
CA ILE A 525 1.92 -6.98 -15.86
C ILE A 525 1.11 -5.88 -16.53
N LEU A 526 0.87 -4.78 -15.81
CA LEU A 526 0.18 -3.59 -16.29
C LEU A 526 1.17 -2.50 -16.71
N LEU A 527 2.24 -2.30 -15.93
CA LEU A 527 3.32 -1.36 -16.24
C LEU A 527 4.68 -1.97 -15.88
N ALA A 528 5.65 -1.76 -16.76
CA ALA A 528 7.02 -2.19 -16.59
C ALA A 528 8.01 -1.26 -17.31
N ALA A 529 9.30 -1.44 -17.01
CA ALA A 529 10.41 -0.87 -17.77
C ALA A 529 11.41 -1.98 -18.10
N PRO A 530 12.15 -1.87 -19.22
CA PRO A 530 13.24 -2.80 -19.52
C PRO A 530 14.40 -2.59 -18.54
N LEU A 531 15.14 -3.66 -18.28
CA LEU A 531 16.37 -3.64 -17.49
C LEU A 531 17.46 -4.42 -18.24
N GLU A 532 18.72 -4.08 -18.02
CA GLU A 532 19.87 -4.77 -18.60
C GLU A 532 20.69 -5.48 -17.53
N ARG A 533 21.44 -6.52 -17.93
CA ARG A 533 22.31 -7.28 -17.00
C ARG A 533 23.37 -6.38 -16.35
N ARG A 534 23.88 -5.38 -17.07
CA ARG A 534 24.87 -4.43 -16.54
C ARG A 534 24.31 -3.66 -15.34
N ASP A 535 23.02 -3.31 -15.38
CA ASP A 535 22.37 -2.54 -14.32
C ASP A 535 22.32 -3.35 -13.02
N LEU A 536 22.09 -4.67 -13.13
CA LEU A 536 22.14 -5.58 -11.99
C LEU A 536 23.55 -5.68 -11.39
N SER A 537 24.58 -5.82 -12.24
CA SER A 537 25.96 -5.87 -11.76
C SER A 537 26.47 -4.55 -11.20
N GLU A 538 25.98 -3.40 -11.68
CA GLU A 538 26.42 -2.09 -11.21
C GLU A 538 25.71 -1.65 -9.92
N HIS A 539 24.42 -1.97 -9.78
CA HIS A 539 23.59 -1.43 -8.70
C HIS A 539 23.11 -2.44 -7.67
N PHE A 540 23.15 -3.74 -7.99
CA PHE A 540 22.62 -4.81 -7.15
C PHE A 540 23.67 -5.91 -6.86
N ALA A 541 24.96 -5.67 -7.13
CA ALA A 541 26.04 -6.63 -6.94
C ALA A 541 26.05 -7.30 -5.55
N GLU A 542 25.84 -6.53 -4.48
CA GLU A 542 25.85 -7.02 -3.09
C GLU A 542 24.72 -8.03 -2.80
N ARG A 543 23.68 -8.05 -3.63
CA ARG A 543 22.53 -8.95 -3.52
C ARG A 543 22.60 -10.15 -4.46
N LEU A 544 23.53 -10.13 -5.43
CA LEU A 544 23.77 -11.25 -6.32
C LEU A 544 24.57 -12.32 -5.57
N ARG A 545 24.03 -13.53 -5.49
CA ARG A 545 24.66 -14.64 -4.78
C ARG A 545 24.74 -15.87 -5.67
N TRP A 546 25.91 -16.50 -5.68
CA TRP A 546 26.04 -17.85 -6.23
C TRP A 546 25.53 -18.84 -5.19
N ARG A 547 24.62 -19.71 -5.61
CA ARG A 547 24.11 -20.82 -4.81
C ARG A 547 24.44 -22.12 -5.50
N GLU A 548 25.08 -23.02 -4.79
CA GLU A 548 25.33 -24.38 -5.27
C GLU A 548 24.18 -25.29 -4.87
N SER A 549 23.76 -26.15 -5.80
CA SER A 549 22.71 -27.13 -5.55
C SER A 549 23.06 -28.46 -6.21
N VAL A 550 22.81 -29.54 -5.48
CA VAL A 550 22.94 -30.92 -5.97
C VAL A 550 21.67 -31.65 -5.59
N HIS A 551 20.90 -32.07 -6.59
CA HIS A 551 19.60 -32.71 -6.38
C HIS A 551 19.28 -33.72 -7.47
N TRP A 552 18.34 -34.61 -7.20
CA TRP A 552 17.80 -35.53 -8.21
C TRP A 552 16.78 -34.80 -9.09
N SER A 553 16.93 -34.93 -10.41
CA SER A 553 15.92 -34.48 -11.37
C SER A 553 15.16 -35.68 -11.91
N ALA A 554 13.88 -35.78 -11.57
CA ALA A 554 12.99 -36.81 -12.11
C ALA A 554 12.83 -36.68 -13.64
N ARG A 555 12.89 -35.46 -14.17
CA ARG A 555 12.77 -35.18 -15.61
C ARG A 555 13.96 -35.71 -16.40
N GLU A 556 15.17 -35.43 -15.92
CA GLU A 556 16.42 -35.86 -16.57
C GLU A 556 16.87 -37.24 -16.09
N GLN A 557 16.18 -37.82 -15.10
CA GLN A 557 16.55 -39.07 -14.41
C GLN A 557 18.02 -39.12 -14.00
N ALA A 558 18.52 -38.01 -13.46
CA ALA A 558 19.91 -37.82 -13.13
C ALA A 558 20.11 -36.90 -11.93
N VAL A 559 21.24 -37.04 -11.26
CA VAL A 559 21.77 -36.08 -10.30
C VAL A 559 22.23 -34.85 -11.06
N ILE A 560 21.56 -33.73 -10.82
CA ILE A 560 21.92 -32.42 -11.35
C ILE A 560 22.73 -31.68 -10.31
N ALA A 561 23.95 -31.31 -10.69
CA ALA A 561 24.88 -30.53 -9.88
C ALA A 561 25.17 -29.21 -10.60
N GLN A 562 24.67 -28.12 -10.04
CA GLN A 562 24.72 -26.80 -10.67
C GLN A 562 24.92 -25.69 -9.66
N ARG A 563 25.50 -24.60 -10.14
CA ARG A 563 25.52 -23.32 -9.44
C ARG A 563 24.62 -22.34 -10.16
N THR A 564 23.77 -21.66 -9.40
CA THR A 564 22.83 -20.64 -9.89
C THR A 564 23.28 -19.28 -9.37
N LEU A 565 23.31 -18.27 -10.25
CA LEU A 565 23.43 -16.88 -9.84
C LEU A 565 22.02 -16.37 -9.55
N GLU A 566 21.75 -16.00 -8.32
CA GLU A 566 20.44 -15.62 -7.83
C GLU A 566 20.41 -14.15 -7.40
N LEU A 567 19.31 -13.46 -7.73
CA LEU A 567 18.88 -12.21 -7.13
C LEU A 567 17.61 -12.49 -6.35
N ASP A 568 17.71 -12.57 -5.03
CA ASP A 568 16.65 -13.11 -4.17
C ASP A 568 16.20 -14.50 -4.67
N ALA A 569 14.94 -14.68 -5.06
CA ALA A 569 14.43 -15.94 -5.62
C ALA A 569 14.58 -16.03 -7.16
N LEU A 570 15.11 -15.00 -7.83
CA LEU A 570 15.26 -14.96 -9.28
C LEU A 570 16.59 -15.57 -9.72
N THR A 571 16.54 -16.70 -10.41
CA THR A 571 17.71 -17.27 -11.09
C THR A 571 18.04 -16.50 -12.36
N LEU A 572 19.23 -15.90 -12.41
CA LEU A 572 19.75 -15.11 -13.54
C LEU A 572 20.67 -15.90 -14.47
N GLU A 573 21.42 -16.83 -13.91
CA GLU A 573 22.35 -17.67 -14.64
C GLU A 573 22.41 -19.05 -13.98
N GLU A 574 22.59 -20.09 -14.78
CA GLU A 574 22.75 -21.46 -14.34
C GLU A 574 23.99 -22.04 -15.02
N LYS A 575 24.89 -22.65 -14.25
CA LYS A 575 26.11 -23.29 -14.76
C LYS A 575 26.27 -24.66 -14.09
N PRO A 576 26.74 -25.69 -14.81
CA PRO A 576 27.11 -26.95 -14.18
C PRO A 576 28.25 -26.72 -13.17
N LEU A 577 28.25 -27.50 -12.08
CA LEU A 577 29.38 -27.54 -11.15
C LEU A 577 30.55 -28.26 -11.80
N ALA A 578 31.76 -27.70 -11.67
CA ALA A 578 32.97 -28.31 -12.21
C ALA A 578 33.35 -29.58 -11.42
N GLU A 579 33.18 -29.55 -10.10
CA GLU A 579 33.37 -30.67 -9.21
C GLU A 579 32.09 -30.89 -8.41
N VAL A 580 31.58 -32.13 -8.42
CA VAL A 580 30.38 -32.48 -7.66
C VAL A 580 30.80 -33.13 -6.35
N PRO A 581 30.45 -32.55 -5.17
CA PRO A 581 30.78 -33.16 -3.90
C PRO A 581 30.17 -34.57 -3.81
N ALA A 582 31.01 -35.59 -3.61
CA ALA A 582 30.59 -37.00 -3.62
C ALA A 582 29.45 -37.27 -2.63
N GLU A 583 29.51 -36.66 -1.44
CA GLU A 583 28.47 -36.74 -0.41
C GLU A 583 27.12 -36.18 -0.89
N ALA A 584 27.15 -35.04 -1.58
CA ALA A 584 25.93 -34.38 -2.06
C ALA A 584 25.32 -35.15 -3.24
N ALA A 585 26.16 -35.66 -4.15
CA ALA A 585 25.72 -36.53 -5.24
C ALA A 585 25.07 -37.82 -4.71
N ARG A 586 25.68 -38.43 -3.69
CA ARG A 586 25.16 -39.62 -3.04
C ARG A 586 23.79 -39.36 -2.39
N ARG A 587 23.66 -38.30 -1.59
CA ARG A 587 22.37 -37.91 -0.99
C ARG A 587 21.30 -37.65 -2.06
N ALA A 588 21.66 -36.96 -3.14
CA ALA A 588 20.76 -36.71 -4.27
C ALA A 588 20.32 -38.02 -4.94
N MET A 589 21.25 -38.95 -5.21
CA MET A 589 20.91 -40.24 -5.82
C MET A 589 20.05 -41.11 -4.88
N LEU A 590 20.31 -41.11 -3.58
CA LEU A 590 19.46 -41.79 -2.59
C LEU A 590 18.02 -41.24 -2.61
N ALA A 591 17.85 -39.91 -2.68
CA ALA A 591 16.53 -39.30 -2.86
C ALA A 591 15.88 -39.74 -4.19
N GLY A 592 16.66 -39.84 -5.27
CA GLY A 592 16.19 -40.37 -6.54
C GLY A 592 15.72 -41.83 -6.48
N VAL A 593 16.45 -42.69 -5.78
CA VAL A 593 16.05 -44.10 -5.57
C VAL A 593 14.77 -44.19 -4.75
N ARG A 594 14.58 -43.33 -3.75
CA ARG A 594 13.31 -43.26 -3.00
C ARG A 594 12.13 -42.89 -3.89
N GLU A 595 12.32 -41.94 -4.80
CA GLU A 595 11.26 -41.48 -5.71
C GLU A 595 10.97 -42.52 -6.82
N LEU A 596 12.01 -43.15 -7.37
CA LEU A 596 11.88 -44.18 -8.40
C LEU A 596 11.36 -45.52 -7.84
N GLY A 597 11.52 -45.75 -6.53
CA GLY A 597 11.26 -47.02 -5.86
C GLY A 597 12.48 -47.95 -5.90
N ILE A 598 12.55 -48.87 -4.93
CA ILE A 598 13.67 -49.80 -4.79
C ILE A 598 13.82 -50.77 -5.97
N GLU A 599 12.73 -51.00 -6.72
CA GLU A 599 12.68 -51.78 -7.96
C GLU A 599 13.55 -51.17 -9.08
N ALA A 600 14.00 -49.92 -8.94
CA ALA A 600 14.93 -49.30 -9.88
C ALA A 600 16.37 -49.85 -9.78
N LEU A 601 16.68 -50.61 -8.72
CA LEU A 601 17.95 -51.31 -8.54
C LEU A 601 17.97 -52.64 -9.30
N PRO A 602 19.15 -53.17 -9.65
CA PRO A 602 19.27 -54.40 -10.44
C PRO A 602 19.00 -55.64 -9.58
N TRP A 603 17.71 -55.93 -9.34
CA TRP A 603 17.30 -57.11 -8.59
C TRP A 603 17.44 -58.38 -9.41
N GLU A 604 18.55 -59.08 -9.23
CA GLU A 604 18.75 -60.43 -9.77
C GLU A 604 17.99 -61.49 -8.95
N ARG A 605 17.76 -62.66 -9.56
CA ARG A 605 17.08 -63.77 -8.87
C ARG A 605 17.81 -64.17 -7.59
N GLU A 606 19.14 -64.21 -7.63
CA GLU A 606 19.97 -64.57 -6.47
C GLU A 606 19.82 -63.58 -5.30
N ALA A 607 19.74 -62.28 -5.60
CA ALA A 607 19.51 -61.23 -4.61
C ALA A 607 18.11 -61.33 -3.98
N ARG A 608 17.08 -61.59 -4.79
CA ARG A 608 15.71 -61.81 -4.31
C ARG A 608 15.58 -63.09 -3.50
N ASP A 609 16.27 -64.17 -3.89
CA ASP A 609 16.32 -65.42 -3.12
C ASP A 609 17.01 -65.22 -1.77
N LEU A 610 18.09 -64.43 -1.72
CA LEU A 610 18.75 -64.06 -0.45
C LEU A 610 17.84 -63.23 0.44
N GLN A 611 17.18 -62.20 -0.11
CA GLN A 611 16.21 -61.36 0.59
C GLN A 611 15.10 -62.23 1.23
N ALA A 612 14.52 -63.15 0.46
CA ALA A 612 13.48 -64.06 0.93
C ALA A 612 14.00 -65.00 2.04
N ARG A 613 15.24 -65.51 1.93
CA ARG A 613 15.86 -66.34 2.97
C ARG A 613 16.10 -65.58 4.27
N ILE A 614 16.56 -64.34 4.20
CA ILE A 614 16.79 -63.50 5.39
C ILE A 614 15.46 -63.19 6.09
N GLU A 615 14.43 -62.77 5.35
CA GLU A 615 13.10 -62.52 5.94
C GLU A 615 12.45 -63.81 6.48
N PHE A 616 12.63 -64.95 5.80
CA PHE A 616 12.17 -66.24 6.31
C PHE A 616 12.83 -66.60 7.65
N VAL A 617 14.16 -66.47 7.76
CA VAL A 617 14.89 -66.73 9.01
C VAL A 617 14.48 -65.75 10.09
N ARG A 618 14.33 -64.46 9.76
CA ARG A 618 13.87 -63.43 10.70
C ARG A 618 12.47 -63.70 11.23
N ALA A 619 11.54 -64.12 10.38
CA ALA A 619 10.19 -64.51 10.77
C ALA A 619 10.17 -65.79 11.62
N ALA A 620 11.00 -66.78 11.28
CA ALA A 620 11.08 -68.07 11.96
C ALA A 620 11.82 -68.00 13.32
N ALA A 621 12.82 -67.12 13.46
CA ALA A 621 13.59 -66.97 14.69
C ALA A 621 12.82 -66.26 15.81
N GLY A 622 11.78 -65.48 15.48
CA GLY A 622 11.11 -64.59 16.45
C GLY A 622 12.09 -63.60 17.08
N ALA A 623 11.63 -62.74 17.99
CA ALA A 623 12.49 -61.78 18.71
C ALA A 623 13.48 -62.45 19.72
N ALA A 624 13.90 -63.69 19.47
CA ALA A 624 14.84 -64.42 20.31
C ALA A 624 16.27 -64.20 19.80
N GLU A 625 17.00 -63.33 20.50
CA GLU A 625 18.44 -63.09 20.32
C GLU A 625 19.24 -64.37 20.56
N THR A 626 19.66 -65.04 19.49
CA THR A 626 20.66 -66.11 19.56
C THR A 626 22.04 -65.51 19.33
N GLY A 627 22.67 -65.02 20.40
CA GLY A 627 24.14 -64.86 20.57
C GLY A 627 24.95 -64.03 19.55
N GLY A 628 24.36 -63.52 18.47
CA GLY A 628 25.01 -62.81 17.37
C GLY A 628 24.25 -61.61 16.81
N GLY A 629 23.17 -61.17 17.49
CA GLY A 629 22.31 -60.05 17.09
C GLY A 629 21.05 -60.48 16.32
N ALA A 630 20.08 -59.58 16.19
CA ALA A 630 18.84 -59.80 15.45
C ALA A 630 19.09 -59.76 13.92
N TRP A 631 18.42 -60.65 13.16
CA TRP A 631 18.49 -60.63 11.69
C TRP A 631 17.91 -59.33 11.12
N PRO A 632 18.57 -58.71 10.12
CA PRO A 632 18.17 -57.42 9.60
C PRO A 632 16.82 -57.48 8.88
N ALA A 633 16.08 -56.38 8.96
CA ALA A 633 14.90 -56.17 8.14
C ALA A 633 15.32 -55.84 6.72
N VAL A 634 14.99 -56.70 5.76
CA VAL A 634 15.38 -56.55 4.35
C VAL A 634 14.19 -56.60 3.40
N SER A 635 12.96 -56.48 3.90
CA SER A 635 11.79 -56.23 3.03
C SER A 635 11.98 -54.96 2.20
N ASP A 636 11.32 -54.86 1.05
CA ASP A 636 11.45 -53.69 0.16
C ASP A 636 11.18 -52.36 0.88
N ALA A 637 10.20 -52.34 1.79
CA ALA A 637 9.93 -51.18 2.64
C ALA A 637 11.09 -50.88 3.61
N ALA A 638 11.61 -51.90 4.31
CA ALA A 638 12.71 -51.73 5.24
C ALA A 638 14.00 -51.28 4.55
N LEU A 639 14.29 -51.79 3.36
CA LEU A 639 15.44 -51.39 2.56
C LEU A 639 15.29 -49.98 2.00
N ALA A 640 14.08 -49.57 1.59
CA ALA A 640 13.80 -48.21 1.14
C ALA A 640 13.95 -47.17 2.26
N ASP A 641 13.63 -47.55 3.50
CA ASP A 641 13.78 -46.69 4.68
C ASP A 641 15.24 -46.57 5.15
N THR A 642 16.10 -47.53 4.78
CA THR A 642 17.48 -47.65 5.30
C THR A 642 18.55 -47.51 4.21
N LEU A 643 18.23 -46.92 3.05
CA LEU A 643 19.14 -46.77 1.90
C LEU A 643 20.50 -46.15 2.27
N GLU A 644 20.54 -45.20 3.21
CA GLU A 644 21.78 -44.58 3.70
C GLU A 644 22.76 -45.58 4.30
N SER A 645 22.26 -46.68 4.88
CA SER A 645 23.08 -47.65 5.61
C SER A 645 23.72 -48.69 4.70
N TRP A 646 22.99 -49.17 3.70
CA TRP A 646 23.41 -50.32 2.89
C TRP A 646 23.73 -49.95 1.45
N LEU A 647 23.00 -49.02 0.83
CA LEU A 647 23.17 -48.63 -0.57
C LEU A 647 24.21 -47.52 -0.74
N ALA A 648 24.28 -46.58 0.19
CA ALA A 648 25.16 -45.41 0.11
C ALA A 648 26.62 -45.74 -0.25
N PRO A 649 27.29 -46.77 0.32
CA PRO A 649 28.68 -47.09 -0.04
C PRO A 649 28.89 -47.46 -1.51
N TRP A 650 27.84 -47.88 -2.22
CA TRP A 650 27.91 -48.35 -3.61
C TRP A 650 27.54 -47.28 -4.65
N LEU A 651 27.21 -46.06 -4.21
CA LEU A 651 26.76 -44.98 -5.10
C LEU A 651 27.89 -44.07 -5.61
N GLU A 652 29.15 -44.44 -5.41
CA GLU A 652 30.27 -43.67 -5.94
C GLU A 652 30.29 -43.68 -7.48
N GLY A 653 30.31 -42.50 -8.11
CA GLY A 653 30.23 -42.36 -9.57
C GLY A 653 28.84 -42.61 -10.19
N ILE A 654 27.83 -42.93 -9.36
CA ILE A 654 26.46 -43.21 -9.79
C ILE A 654 25.66 -41.91 -9.81
N THR A 655 25.51 -41.32 -11.00
CA THR A 655 24.90 -39.99 -11.18
C THR A 655 23.68 -39.98 -12.12
N ARG A 656 23.34 -41.11 -12.74
CA ARG A 656 22.16 -41.28 -13.61
C ARG A 656 21.40 -42.54 -13.25
N ARG A 657 20.10 -42.59 -13.54
CA ARG A 657 19.28 -43.80 -13.36
C ARG A 657 19.93 -45.02 -14.01
N GLU A 658 20.41 -44.87 -15.24
CA GLU A 658 21.06 -45.96 -16.00
C GLU A 658 22.27 -46.55 -15.27
N HIS A 659 23.00 -45.75 -14.49
CA HIS A 659 24.15 -46.21 -13.73
C HIS A 659 23.76 -47.12 -12.57
N LEU A 660 22.51 -47.05 -12.07
CA LEU A 660 22.04 -47.93 -10.99
C LEU A 660 22.14 -49.41 -11.36
N SER A 661 22.06 -49.76 -12.65
CA SER A 661 22.29 -51.13 -13.15
C SER A 661 23.69 -51.70 -12.85
N ARG A 662 24.64 -50.85 -12.46
CA ARG A 662 26.02 -51.21 -12.10
C ARG A 662 26.23 -51.41 -10.60
N VAL A 663 25.20 -51.11 -9.79
CA VAL A 663 25.24 -51.36 -8.35
C VAL A 663 25.24 -52.89 -8.15
N PRO A 664 26.19 -53.42 -7.35
CA PRO A 664 26.34 -54.86 -7.16
C PRO A 664 25.25 -55.49 -6.29
#